data_AF-A0A455T976-F1
#
_entry.id   AF-A0A455T976-F1
#
_cell.length_a   1.000
_cell.length_b   1.000
_cell.length_c   1.000
_cell.angle_alpha   90.00
_cell.angle_beta   90.00
_cell.angle_gamma   90.00
#
_symmetry.space_group_name_H-M   'P 1'
#
loop_
_entity.id
_entity.type
_entity.pdbx_description
1 polymer ?
#
loop_
_entity_poly.entity_id
_entity_poly.type
_entity_poly.pdbx_seq_one_letter_code
_entity_poly.pdbx_strand_id
1 'polypeptide(L)'
;MTKPDLASHPRVCLAFDPLELHYDFGANHPLQADRMRALLDLLETCQLWHQGDPWQHLPIRPASLDELRLIHTDDYVAAVQRLGAAAPQLATLPLQQRQELEQQAFRYGFGDGDTPIMPEMHEVSAMIAGGTLVALCAVLGLPEGGQFASPAERPVHVFHPGGGLHHAWANRASGFCVYNDAAVAIAHVLRASEAKVLYIDFDAHHGDGVQRAFYDEPRVLTVSLHETGRYLFPGTGDVLELGNGLGRGYSVNVPLEPFTQDDSYIEVIENLLPPLALSFAPDVIISNHGCDTHAWDPLTHLALSMRALRAQVRLVHELAHRYCGGRWVAVGGGGYDPYRVVPRAWALVWAEMSGQPLPSQLPTSWIERWRPAWEAMRERERETWEVMGKPLQESGFPTTFDDQPEQFPPVPRLQEITRANRHTASLVRHLAVPPAVRPAFPPLRQRSPLAGLFDLLHLRGADTPSRSQTFQTARGPVLMRDFCPPSLVERLRPSPGLCSFTRLPEREHRLLLEIARRADCALALAHTPGGEIVGEVTLAPGDAWWEGLEQVYEVAIEVSRDWRGLGIARNLLAFALDLEAREDLIFFAVGLSWHWDTEGTGLSIYRYREMLIKLFGSQGFKEYPTNEPNIAMDPANVLLVRVGSRADQRIVSQFFSRVLSSPQLPRF
;
A
#
# COMPACT_ATOMS: atom_id res chain seq x y z
N MET A 1 11.41 -5.65 47.47
CA MET A 1 11.20 -5.28 46.06
C MET A 1 9.72 -5.47 45.76
N THR A 2 8.99 -4.36 45.64
CA THR A 2 7.58 -4.33 45.28
C THR A 2 7.41 -4.84 43.85
N LYS A 3 6.47 -5.78 43.62
CA LYS A 3 6.10 -6.22 42.26
C LYS A 3 5.77 -4.96 41.43
N PRO A 4 6.37 -4.77 40.25
CA PRO A 4 5.98 -3.68 39.36
C PRO A 4 4.51 -3.84 38.97
N ASP A 5 3.84 -2.71 38.75
CA ASP A 5 2.43 -2.63 38.42
C ASP A 5 2.17 -3.30 37.05
N LEU A 6 1.33 -4.34 37.02
CA LEU A 6 1.02 -5.12 35.82
C LEU A 6 0.38 -4.27 34.69
N ALA A 7 -0.12 -3.08 35.03
CA ALA A 7 -0.73 -2.15 34.09
C ALA A 7 0.27 -1.31 33.26
N SER A 8 1.58 -1.35 33.56
CA SER A 8 2.56 -0.43 32.96
C SER A 8 3.53 -1.03 31.95
N HIS A 9 3.52 -2.35 31.71
CA HIS A 9 4.47 -2.99 30.79
C HIS A 9 3.81 -3.32 29.45
N PRO A 10 4.42 -2.91 28.31
CA PRO A 10 3.93 -3.32 27.00
C PRO A 10 3.99 -4.85 26.88
N ARG A 11 2.89 -5.46 26.43
CA ARG A 11 2.74 -6.92 26.28
C ARG A 11 3.42 -7.42 25.00
N VAL A 12 4.71 -7.13 24.89
CA VAL A 12 5.57 -7.41 23.73
C VAL A 12 6.77 -8.23 24.16
N CYS A 13 7.13 -9.24 23.38
CA CYS A 13 8.35 -10.00 23.59
C CYS A 13 9.18 -10.13 22.31
N LEU A 14 10.49 -10.26 22.47
CA LEU A 14 11.44 -10.64 21.44
C LEU A 14 11.77 -12.12 21.65
N ALA A 15 11.56 -12.93 20.61
CA ALA A 15 11.94 -14.33 20.56
C ALA A 15 13.31 -14.44 19.88
N PHE A 16 14.30 -14.98 20.59
CA PHE A 16 15.66 -15.16 20.06
C PHE A 16 16.44 -16.19 20.88
N ASP A 17 17.13 -17.09 20.20
CA ASP A 17 18.12 -18.01 20.73
C ASP A 17 19.49 -17.82 20.02
N PRO A 18 20.62 -17.80 20.76
CA PRO A 18 21.95 -17.68 20.14
C PRO A 18 22.27 -18.72 19.07
N LEU A 19 21.65 -19.90 19.09
CA LEU A 19 21.81 -20.92 18.05
C LEU A 19 21.39 -20.40 16.67
N GLU A 20 20.42 -19.49 16.59
CA GLU A 20 19.98 -18.89 15.32
C GLU A 20 21.10 -18.11 14.61
N LEU A 21 22.11 -17.64 15.35
CA LEU A 21 23.31 -17.00 14.76
C LEU A 21 24.21 -17.98 14.01
N HIS A 22 23.94 -19.29 14.08
CA HIS A 22 24.61 -20.31 13.27
C HIS A 22 23.94 -20.49 11.89
N TYR A 23 22.81 -19.81 11.62
CA TYR A 23 22.18 -19.78 10.30
C TYR A 23 22.97 -18.83 9.39
N ASP A 24 24.15 -19.28 8.99
CA ASP A 24 25.14 -18.49 8.28
C ASP A 24 25.76 -19.34 7.17
N PHE A 25 25.62 -18.89 5.93
CA PHE A 25 26.16 -19.57 4.74
C PHE A 25 27.59 -19.14 4.40
N GLY A 26 28.20 -18.29 5.23
CA GLY A 26 29.58 -17.85 5.12
C GLY A 26 29.72 -16.44 4.54
N ALA A 27 30.93 -15.88 4.68
CA ALA A 27 31.23 -14.45 4.42
C ALA A 27 31.04 -13.98 2.96
N ASN A 28 30.91 -14.92 2.01
CA ASN A 28 30.69 -14.62 0.59
C ASN A 28 29.22 -14.78 0.17
N HIS A 29 28.36 -15.22 1.09
CA HIS A 29 26.94 -15.39 0.83
C HIS A 29 26.17 -14.13 1.24
N PRO A 30 25.10 -13.73 0.52
CA PRO A 30 24.31 -12.55 0.87
C PRO A 30 23.65 -12.64 2.25
N LEU A 31 23.15 -13.83 2.61
CA LEU A 31 22.54 -14.07 3.93
C LEU A 31 23.63 -14.32 5.00
N GLN A 32 23.85 -13.33 5.87
CA GLN A 32 24.87 -13.34 6.93
C GLN A 32 24.24 -13.21 8.31
N ALA A 33 24.79 -13.88 9.34
CA ALA A 33 24.28 -13.77 10.71
C ALA A 33 24.52 -12.40 11.36
N ASP A 34 25.45 -11.60 10.84
CA ASP A 34 25.77 -10.27 11.35
C ASP A 34 24.58 -9.30 11.31
N ARG A 35 23.61 -9.53 10.42
CA ARG A 35 22.37 -8.74 10.38
C ARG A 35 21.56 -8.83 11.68
N MET A 36 21.56 -10.00 12.33
CA MET A 36 20.93 -10.22 13.63
C MET A 36 21.78 -9.68 14.78
N ARG A 37 23.11 -9.86 14.71
CA ARG A 37 24.03 -9.29 15.72
C ARG A 37 23.95 -7.76 15.76
N ALA A 38 23.93 -7.12 14.60
CA ALA A 38 23.84 -5.67 14.47
C ALA A 38 22.48 -5.13 14.90
N LEU A 39 21.38 -5.85 14.65
CA LEU A 39 20.05 -5.53 15.20
C LEU A 39 20.06 -5.55 16.73
N LEU A 40 20.44 -6.68 17.35
CA LEU A 40 20.37 -6.84 18.81
C LEU A 40 21.23 -5.79 19.51
N ASP A 41 22.42 -5.52 18.97
CA ASP A 41 23.29 -4.46 19.47
C ASP A 41 22.69 -3.05 19.29
N LEU A 42 21.98 -2.80 18.18
CA LEU A 42 21.29 -1.52 17.98
C LEU A 42 20.19 -1.31 19.01
N LEU A 43 19.38 -2.34 19.26
CA LEU A 43 18.29 -2.28 20.24
C LEU A 43 18.83 -2.01 21.66
N GLU A 44 19.90 -2.72 22.07
CA GLU A 44 20.57 -2.51 23.36
C GLU A 44 21.20 -1.12 23.47
N THR A 45 21.93 -0.69 22.44
CA THR A 45 22.61 0.61 22.46
C THR A 45 21.61 1.78 22.46
N CYS A 46 20.44 1.60 21.82
CA CYS A 46 19.33 2.54 21.87
C CYS A 46 18.49 2.44 23.16
N GLN A 47 18.77 1.47 24.04
CA GLN A 47 17.99 1.19 25.26
C GLN A 47 16.52 0.86 24.97
N LEU A 48 16.24 0.27 23.81
CA LEU A 48 14.90 -0.13 23.41
C LEU A 48 14.55 -1.53 23.90
N TRP A 49 15.56 -2.39 24.05
CA TRP A 49 15.44 -3.77 24.49
C TRP A 49 16.66 -4.14 25.33
N HIS A 50 16.44 -5.01 26.32
CA HIS A 50 17.51 -5.55 27.15
C HIS A 50 17.45 -7.08 27.24
N GLN A 51 18.55 -7.75 26.94
CA GLN A 51 18.67 -9.22 26.99
C GLN A 51 18.36 -9.79 28.38
N GLY A 52 18.63 -9.02 29.43
CA GLY A 52 18.38 -9.41 30.81
C GLY A 52 16.95 -9.17 31.30
N ASP A 53 16.07 -8.54 30.50
CA ASP A 53 14.69 -8.28 30.90
C ASP A 53 13.78 -9.49 30.57
N PRO A 54 13.36 -10.28 31.58
CA PRO A 54 12.53 -11.46 31.35
C PRO A 54 11.12 -11.14 30.82
N TRP A 55 10.67 -9.88 30.91
CA TRP A 55 9.36 -9.48 30.37
C TRP A 55 9.39 -9.18 28.87
N GLN A 56 10.58 -8.90 28.34
CA GLN A 56 10.81 -8.60 26.92
C GLN A 56 11.39 -9.79 26.15
N HIS A 57 11.65 -10.91 26.81
CA HIS A 57 12.17 -12.12 26.18
C HIS A 57 11.13 -13.23 26.19
N LEU A 58 10.93 -13.85 25.04
CA LEU A 58 10.16 -15.09 24.92
C LEU A 58 11.14 -16.25 24.72
N PRO A 59 11.24 -17.19 25.68
CA PRO A 59 12.02 -18.39 25.50
C PRO A 59 11.47 -19.23 24.35
N ILE A 60 12.33 -19.62 23.42
CA ILE A 60 12.00 -20.48 22.30
C ILE A 60 12.65 -21.86 22.43
N ARG A 61 12.26 -22.78 21.55
CA ARG A 61 12.79 -24.14 21.46
C ARG A 61 12.81 -24.59 20.01
N PRO A 62 13.60 -25.61 19.64
CA PRO A 62 13.48 -26.21 18.32
C PRO A 62 12.10 -26.84 18.10
N ALA A 63 11.62 -26.76 16.86
CA ALA A 63 10.48 -27.53 16.40
C ALA A 63 10.83 -29.03 16.44
N SER A 64 9.90 -29.81 17.01
CA SER A 64 9.97 -31.27 16.98
C SER A 64 9.81 -31.80 15.56
N LEU A 65 10.22 -33.05 15.33
CA LEU A 65 10.04 -33.69 14.02
C LEU A 65 8.56 -33.77 13.63
N ASP A 66 7.67 -33.99 14.59
CA ASP A 66 6.23 -34.07 14.32
C ASP A 66 5.62 -32.71 13.94
N GLU A 67 6.15 -31.61 14.50
CA GLU A 67 5.77 -30.25 14.10
C GLU A 67 6.32 -29.92 12.70
N LEU A 68 7.57 -30.25 12.41
CA LEU A 68 8.16 -30.04 11.07
C LEU A 68 7.41 -30.82 9.99
N ARG A 69 6.98 -32.05 10.29
CA ARG A 69 6.21 -32.94 9.41
C ARG A 69 4.80 -32.45 9.06
N LEU A 70 4.30 -31.42 9.73
CA LEU A 70 3.04 -30.79 9.34
C LEU A 70 3.14 -30.13 7.95
N ILE A 71 4.34 -29.72 7.54
CA ILE A 71 4.61 -29.08 6.26
C ILE A 71 5.61 -29.87 5.43
N HIS A 72 6.70 -30.32 6.06
CA HIS A 72 7.83 -30.93 5.36
C HIS A 72 7.71 -32.45 5.27
N THR A 73 8.08 -33.02 4.13
CA THR A 73 8.02 -34.47 3.94
C THR A 73 9.09 -35.19 4.75
N ASP A 74 8.79 -36.42 5.16
CA ASP A 74 9.70 -37.25 5.97
C ASP A 74 11.08 -37.43 5.32
N ASP A 75 11.09 -37.65 4.01
CA ASP A 75 12.33 -37.83 3.24
C ASP A 75 13.15 -36.54 3.15
N TYR A 76 12.50 -35.37 3.09
CA TYR A 76 13.17 -34.09 3.11
C TYR A 76 13.79 -33.79 4.48
N VAL A 77 13.05 -33.94 5.56
CA VAL A 77 13.56 -33.73 6.94
C VAL A 77 14.77 -34.65 7.22
N ALA A 78 14.68 -35.93 6.82
CA ALA A 78 15.79 -36.87 6.94
C ALA A 78 17.00 -36.46 6.08
N ALA A 79 16.77 -35.90 4.89
CA ALA A 79 17.83 -35.38 4.04
C ALA A 79 18.55 -34.18 4.69
N VAL A 80 17.82 -33.23 5.26
CA VAL A 80 18.38 -32.06 5.96
C VAL A 80 19.30 -32.52 7.11
N GLN A 81 18.83 -33.44 7.96
CA GLN A 81 19.61 -34.00 9.06
C GLN A 81 20.91 -34.65 8.57
N ARG A 82 20.81 -35.49 7.54
CA ARG A 82 21.95 -36.21 6.98
C ARG A 82 22.97 -35.29 6.31
N LEU A 83 22.50 -34.30 5.56
CA LEU A 83 23.36 -33.33 4.87
C LEU A 83 24.08 -32.42 5.88
N GLY A 84 23.37 -31.93 6.90
CA GLY A 84 23.95 -31.13 7.97
C GLY A 84 25.03 -31.89 8.76
N ALA A 85 24.77 -33.16 9.09
CA ALA A 85 25.74 -34.02 9.78
C ALA A 85 26.99 -34.33 8.93
N ALA A 86 26.83 -34.42 7.61
CA ALA A 86 27.95 -34.64 6.68
C ALA A 86 28.75 -33.37 6.38
N ALA A 87 28.18 -32.18 6.64
CA ALA A 87 28.75 -30.90 6.21
C ALA A 87 30.18 -30.64 6.69
N PRO A 88 30.57 -30.91 7.95
CA PRO A 88 31.94 -30.68 8.42
C PRO A 88 32.98 -31.52 7.69
N GLN A 89 32.58 -32.63 7.06
CA GLN A 89 33.48 -33.57 6.38
C GLN A 89 33.46 -33.39 4.86
N LEU A 90 32.56 -32.56 4.30
CA LEU A 90 32.38 -32.34 2.86
C LEU A 90 33.70 -32.11 2.11
N ALA A 91 34.56 -31.23 2.64
CA ALA A 91 35.84 -30.88 2.04
C ALA A 91 36.88 -32.01 2.05
N THR A 92 36.70 -33.00 2.94
CA THR A 92 37.63 -34.14 3.14
C THR A 92 37.14 -35.44 2.52
N LEU A 93 35.90 -35.49 2.02
CA LEU A 93 35.36 -36.68 1.37
C LEU A 93 36.09 -36.98 0.04
N PRO A 94 36.28 -38.26 -0.32
CA PRO A 94 36.71 -38.65 -1.65
C PRO A 94 35.80 -38.02 -2.72
N LEU A 95 36.39 -37.56 -3.84
CA LEU A 95 35.68 -36.82 -4.89
C LEU A 95 34.38 -37.50 -5.35
N GLN A 96 34.40 -38.82 -5.50
CA GLN A 96 33.21 -39.58 -5.91
C GLN A 96 32.08 -39.53 -4.87
N GLN A 97 32.41 -39.69 -3.58
CA GLN A 97 31.41 -39.61 -2.50
C GLN A 97 30.87 -38.19 -2.34
N ARG A 98 31.72 -37.19 -2.55
CA ARG A 98 31.30 -35.78 -2.56
C ARG A 98 30.32 -35.50 -3.71
N GLN A 99 30.61 -35.94 -4.92
CA GLN A 99 29.71 -35.80 -6.07
C GLN A 99 28.38 -36.53 -5.87
N GLU A 100 28.40 -37.73 -5.28
CA GLU A 100 27.17 -38.47 -4.95
C GLU A 100 26.32 -37.70 -3.93
N LEU A 101 26.95 -37.11 -2.91
CA LEU A 101 26.25 -36.31 -1.90
C LEU A 101 25.69 -35.01 -2.51
N GLU A 102 26.44 -34.32 -3.36
CA GLU A 102 26.02 -33.10 -4.08
C GLU A 102 24.81 -33.40 -5.00
N GLN A 103 24.83 -34.52 -5.73
CA GLN A 103 23.67 -34.94 -6.54
C GLN A 103 22.42 -35.21 -5.68
N GLN A 104 22.61 -35.83 -4.51
CA GLN A 104 21.50 -36.06 -3.58
C GLN A 104 21.02 -34.76 -2.93
N ALA A 105 21.91 -33.84 -2.63
CA ALA A 105 21.61 -32.52 -2.10
C ALA A 105 20.74 -31.73 -3.10
N PHE A 106 21.13 -31.75 -4.38
CA PHE A 106 20.44 -31.06 -5.46
C PHE A 106 18.97 -31.48 -5.59
N ARG A 107 18.67 -32.77 -5.37
CA ARG A 107 17.30 -33.30 -5.38
C ARG A 107 16.38 -32.60 -4.36
N TYR A 108 16.94 -32.13 -3.25
CA TYR A 108 16.23 -31.48 -2.16
C TYR A 108 16.44 -29.96 -2.13
N GLY A 109 16.91 -29.37 -3.22
CA GLY A 109 17.08 -27.91 -3.33
C GLY A 109 18.38 -27.37 -2.73
N PHE A 110 19.32 -28.24 -2.35
CA PHE A 110 20.65 -27.85 -1.88
C PHE A 110 21.63 -27.89 -3.04
N GLY A 111 22.20 -26.75 -3.43
CA GLY A 111 23.12 -26.66 -4.57
C GLY A 111 24.01 -25.42 -4.52
N ASP A 112 24.97 -25.35 -5.42
CA ASP A 112 25.90 -24.22 -5.50
C ASP A 112 25.14 -22.93 -5.86
N GLY A 113 25.07 -22.00 -4.90
CA GLY A 113 24.66 -20.60 -5.12
C GLY A 113 23.24 -20.19 -4.72
N ASP A 114 22.32 -21.12 -4.50
CA ASP A 114 20.99 -20.83 -3.90
C ASP A 114 21.04 -21.13 -2.40
N THR A 115 20.79 -22.37 -1.98
CA THR A 115 20.81 -22.75 -0.55
C THR A 115 21.96 -23.73 -0.27
N PRO A 116 23.11 -23.27 0.25
CA PRO A 116 24.25 -24.13 0.55
C PRO A 116 23.98 -25.10 1.71
N ILE A 117 24.71 -26.21 1.73
CA ILE A 117 24.76 -27.10 2.90
C ILE A 117 25.62 -26.43 3.98
N MET A 118 25.14 -26.41 5.22
CA MET A 118 25.89 -25.92 6.38
C MET A 118 25.97 -26.94 7.53
N PRO A 119 26.98 -26.87 8.40
CA PRO A 119 27.01 -27.63 9.65
C PRO A 119 25.78 -27.36 10.50
N GLU A 120 25.29 -28.39 11.21
CA GLU A 120 24.15 -28.27 12.15
C GLU A 120 22.87 -27.70 11.49
N MET A 121 22.74 -27.86 10.17
CA MET A 121 21.67 -27.28 9.37
C MET A 121 20.28 -27.64 9.90
N HIS A 122 20.07 -28.87 10.38
CA HIS A 122 18.80 -29.26 10.96
C HIS A 122 18.52 -28.55 12.27
N GLU A 123 19.50 -28.52 13.17
CA GLU A 123 19.39 -27.99 14.52
C GLU A 123 19.07 -26.50 14.48
N VAL A 124 19.81 -25.72 13.68
CA VAL A 124 19.57 -24.28 13.56
C VAL A 124 18.25 -23.97 12.84
N SER A 125 17.92 -24.69 11.77
CA SER A 125 16.66 -24.46 11.04
C SER A 125 15.44 -24.88 11.87
N ALA A 126 15.58 -25.92 12.69
CA ALA A 126 14.52 -26.34 13.62
C ALA A 126 14.35 -25.32 14.76
N MET A 127 15.43 -24.69 15.23
CA MET A 127 15.34 -23.59 16.20
C MET A 127 14.52 -22.43 15.66
N ILE A 128 14.80 -21.99 14.43
CA ILE A 128 14.04 -20.91 13.76
C ILE A 128 12.57 -21.32 13.59
N ALA A 129 12.31 -22.53 13.06
CA ALA A 129 10.94 -23.02 12.90
C ALA A 129 10.17 -23.08 14.23
N GLY A 130 10.82 -23.53 15.29
CA GLY A 130 10.23 -23.61 16.62
C GLY A 130 10.04 -22.24 17.27
N GLY A 131 10.92 -21.26 17.00
CA GLY A 131 10.77 -19.89 17.46
C GLY A 131 9.49 -19.23 16.97
N THR A 132 9.20 -19.33 15.66
CA THR A 132 7.96 -18.80 15.08
C THR A 132 6.72 -19.56 15.60
N LEU A 133 6.82 -20.87 15.79
CA LEU A 133 5.74 -21.69 16.38
C LEU A 133 5.43 -21.26 17.80
N VAL A 134 6.45 -21.12 18.65
CA VAL A 134 6.30 -20.68 20.05
C VAL A 134 5.72 -19.27 20.10
N ALA A 135 6.22 -18.34 19.27
CA ALA A 135 5.70 -16.97 19.18
C ALA A 135 4.20 -16.94 18.85
N LEU A 136 3.78 -17.69 17.83
CA LEU A 136 2.38 -17.75 17.41
C LEU A 136 1.49 -18.41 18.46
N CYS A 137 1.96 -19.50 19.07
CA CYS A 137 1.27 -20.16 20.17
C CYS A 137 1.15 -19.24 21.39
N ALA A 138 2.16 -18.42 21.68
CA ALA A 138 2.15 -17.51 22.84
C ALA A 138 1.05 -16.45 22.69
N VAL A 139 0.96 -15.78 21.55
CA VAL A 139 -0.10 -14.75 21.33
C VAL A 139 -1.51 -15.35 21.28
N LEU A 140 -1.64 -16.61 20.85
CA LEU A 140 -2.91 -17.36 20.84
C LEU A 140 -3.24 -18.06 22.16
N GLY A 141 -2.25 -18.20 23.06
CA GLY A 141 -2.43 -18.85 24.37
C GLY A 141 -2.52 -20.37 24.28
N LEU A 142 -1.86 -20.94 23.26
CA LEU A 142 -1.72 -22.38 23.10
C LEU A 142 -0.56 -22.91 23.96
N PRO A 143 -0.59 -24.19 24.39
CA PRO A 143 0.37 -24.75 25.34
C PRO A 143 1.84 -24.59 24.94
N GLU A 144 2.14 -24.69 23.64
CA GLU A 144 3.50 -24.60 23.12
C GLU A 144 4.11 -23.20 23.25
N GLY A 145 3.28 -22.17 23.45
CA GLY A 145 3.68 -20.77 23.63
C GLY A 145 4.12 -20.41 25.05
N GLY A 146 4.10 -21.38 25.97
CA GLY A 146 4.42 -21.17 27.37
C GLY A 146 3.21 -20.92 28.27
N GLN A 147 3.44 -20.96 29.58
CA GLN A 147 2.42 -20.75 30.60
C GLN A 147 2.56 -19.35 31.20
N PHE A 148 1.47 -18.58 31.18
CA PHE A 148 1.39 -17.25 31.77
C PHE A 148 0.46 -17.29 32.98
N ALA A 149 0.82 -16.61 34.08
CA ALA A 149 0.04 -16.70 35.32
C ALA A 149 -1.36 -16.06 35.18
N SER A 150 -1.53 -15.15 34.23
CA SER A 150 -2.82 -14.58 33.86
C SER A 150 -2.88 -14.19 32.38
N PRO A 151 -4.09 -14.02 31.81
CA PRO A 151 -4.25 -13.50 30.45
C PRO A 151 -3.64 -12.11 30.22
N ALA A 152 -3.39 -11.34 31.29
CA ALA A 152 -2.77 -10.02 31.23
C ALA A 152 -1.24 -10.08 31.06
N GLU A 153 -0.60 -11.16 31.50
CA GLU A 153 0.86 -11.37 31.37
C GLU A 153 1.27 -11.97 30.02
N ARG A 154 0.31 -12.55 29.29
CA ARG A 154 0.55 -13.14 27.96
C ARG A 154 0.93 -12.05 26.94
N PRO A 155 1.98 -12.21 26.12
CA PRO A 155 2.27 -11.25 25.05
C PRO A 155 1.11 -11.22 24.04
N VAL A 156 0.85 -10.03 23.49
CA VAL A 156 -0.01 -9.87 22.31
C VAL A 156 0.81 -9.58 21.07
N HIS A 157 2.04 -9.06 21.25
CA HIS A 157 3.02 -8.86 20.20
C HIS A 157 4.24 -9.74 20.43
N VAL A 158 4.72 -10.44 19.42
CA VAL A 158 6.02 -11.13 19.47
C VAL A 158 6.81 -10.82 18.21
N PHE A 159 8.07 -10.39 18.36
CA PHE A 159 9.00 -10.24 17.25
C PHE A 159 10.03 -11.37 17.27
N HIS A 160 10.11 -12.14 16.19
CA HIS A 160 11.08 -13.20 15.98
C HIS A 160 11.97 -12.88 14.76
N PRO A 161 13.06 -12.11 14.93
CA PRO A 161 13.88 -11.62 13.82
C PRO A 161 14.58 -12.72 13.01
N GLY A 162 14.83 -13.90 13.56
CA GLY A 162 15.44 -15.01 12.81
C GLY A 162 14.47 -15.76 11.90
N GLY A 163 13.15 -15.61 12.09
CA GLY A 163 12.12 -16.22 11.26
C GLY A 163 11.89 -15.53 9.92
N GLY A 164 10.85 -15.96 9.19
CA GLY A 164 10.45 -15.40 7.90
C GLY A 164 11.09 -16.11 6.70
N LEU A 165 11.52 -17.36 6.87
CA LEU A 165 12.10 -18.21 5.83
C LEU A 165 10.99 -18.78 4.93
N HIS A 166 10.43 -17.92 4.09
CA HIS A 166 9.17 -18.15 3.39
C HIS A 166 9.24 -19.00 2.10
N HIS A 167 10.43 -19.33 1.60
CA HIS A 167 10.60 -20.00 0.29
C HIS A 167 10.68 -21.53 0.36
N ALA A 168 10.93 -22.11 1.53
CA ALA A 168 11.05 -23.57 1.63
C ALA A 168 9.71 -24.25 1.28
N TRP A 169 9.75 -25.25 0.40
CA TRP A 169 8.60 -26.07 0.05
C TRP A 169 8.60 -27.34 0.89
N ALA A 170 7.50 -28.10 0.83
CA ALA A 170 7.34 -29.35 1.58
C ALA A 170 8.51 -30.34 1.39
N ASN A 171 9.11 -30.41 0.20
CA ASN A 171 10.11 -31.42 -0.13
C ASN A 171 11.46 -30.85 -0.64
N ARG A 172 11.68 -29.55 -0.50
CA ARG A 172 12.93 -28.91 -0.95
C ARG A 172 13.20 -27.58 -0.26
N ALA A 173 14.48 -27.31 -0.06
CA ALA A 173 14.98 -25.96 0.20
C ALA A 173 14.81 -25.09 -1.05
N SER A 174 14.74 -23.78 -0.83
CA SER A 174 14.71 -22.78 -1.91
C SER A 174 14.96 -21.40 -1.34
N GLY A 175 15.63 -20.51 -2.08
CA GLY A 175 15.76 -19.10 -1.72
C GLY A 175 16.31 -18.90 -0.31
N PHE A 176 17.42 -19.56 0.01
CA PHE A 176 18.06 -19.57 1.33
C PHE A 176 17.28 -20.22 2.47
N CYS A 177 16.08 -20.76 2.21
CA CYS A 177 15.19 -21.29 3.24
C CYS A 177 15.28 -22.82 3.30
N VAL A 178 15.69 -23.35 4.46
CA VAL A 178 15.71 -24.80 4.73
C VAL A 178 14.34 -25.29 5.21
N TYR A 179 13.80 -24.72 6.28
CA TYR A 179 12.45 -25.00 6.75
C TYR A 179 11.60 -23.73 6.72
N ASN A 180 10.35 -23.89 6.32
CA ASN A 180 9.36 -22.83 6.34
C ASN A 180 8.78 -22.65 7.75
N ASP A 181 9.32 -21.70 8.51
CA ASP A 181 8.98 -21.47 9.92
C ASP A 181 7.54 -20.97 10.09
N ALA A 182 7.11 -20.01 9.27
CA ALA A 182 5.75 -19.49 9.29
C ALA A 182 4.73 -20.59 8.95
N ALA A 183 5.00 -21.41 7.92
CA ALA A 183 4.08 -22.48 7.55
C ALA A 183 4.00 -23.57 8.64
N VAL A 184 5.12 -23.95 9.27
CA VAL A 184 5.10 -24.91 10.39
C VAL A 184 4.27 -24.38 11.55
N ALA A 185 4.45 -23.11 11.91
CA ALA A 185 3.68 -22.46 12.98
C ALA A 185 2.17 -22.41 12.67
N ILE A 186 1.81 -21.99 11.46
CA ILE A 186 0.40 -21.90 11.02
C ILE A 186 -0.24 -23.29 11.01
N ALA A 187 0.43 -24.30 10.45
CA ALA A 187 -0.11 -25.66 10.39
C ALA A 187 -0.37 -26.25 11.78
N HIS A 188 0.51 -25.98 12.75
CA HIS A 188 0.29 -26.36 14.15
C HIS A 188 -0.97 -25.70 14.73
N VAL A 189 -1.13 -24.39 14.53
CA VAL A 189 -2.29 -23.63 15.01
C VAL A 189 -3.61 -24.11 14.38
N LEU A 190 -3.61 -24.40 13.09
CA LEU A 190 -4.78 -24.91 12.37
C LEU A 190 -5.22 -26.30 12.85
N ARG A 191 -4.27 -27.09 13.35
CA ARG A 191 -4.54 -28.40 13.97
C ARG A 191 -5.02 -28.26 15.42
N ALA A 192 -4.49 -27.28 16.14
CA ALA A 192 -4.77 -27.07 17.57
C ALA A 192 -6.02 -26.20 17.84
N SER A 193 -6.51 -25.47 16.84
CA SER A 193 -7.57 -24.48 16.99
C SER A 193 -8.33 -24.20 15.69
N GLU A 194 -9.41 -23.41 15.79
CA GLU A 194 -10.17 -22.89 14.64
C GLU A 194 -9.74 -21.47 14.24
N ALA A 195 -8.57 -21.02 14.68
CA ALA A 195 -8.10 -19.66 14.44
C ALA A 195 -7.86 -19.42 12.94
N LYS A 196 -8.29 -18.25 12.47
CA LYS A 196 -7.94 -17.74 11.14
C LYS A 196 -6.67 -16.92 11.20
N VAL A 197 -5.71 -17.24 10.34
CA VAL A 197 -4.40 -16.57 10.30
C VAL A 197 -4.29 -15.71 9.04
N LEU A 198 -4.02 -14.42 9.22
CA LEU A 198 -3.62 -13.53 8.13
C LEU A 198 -2.09 -13.48 8.08
N TYR A 199 -1.50 -14.02 7.02
CA TYR A 199 -0.07 -13.91 6.74
C TYR A 199 0.18 -12.78 5.75
N ILE A 200 0.92 -11.75 6.15
CA ILE A 200 1.28 -10.61 5.30
C ILE A 200 2.77 -10.67 5.03
N ASP A 201 3.16 -10.68 3.76
CA ASP A 201 4.55 -10.78 3.34
C ASP A 201 5.00 -9.50 2.65
N PHE A 202 5.94 -8.78 3.28
CA PHE A 202 6.55 -7.56 2.74
C PHE A 202 7.93 -7.80 2.13
N ASP A 203 8.41 -9.04 2.11
CA ASP A 203 9.64 -9.40 1.41
C ASP A 203 9.51 -9.10 -0.08
N ALA A 204 10.59 -8.61 -0.70
CA ALA A 204 10.60 -8.27 -2.11
C ALA A 204 10.42 -9.50 -3.01
N HIS A 205 10.72 -10.70 -2.51
CA HIS A 205 10.46 -11.95 -3.19
C HIS A 205 9.08 -12.50 -2.80
N HIS A 206 8.41 -13.14 -3.74
CA HIS A 206 7.12 -13.77 -3.46
C HIS A 206 7.30 -14.91 -2.45
N GLY A 207 6.54 -14.89 -1.35
CA GLY A 207 6.45 -15.95 -0.32
C GLY A 207 5.79 -17.24 -0.80
N ASP A 208 6.36 -17.83 -1.86
CA ASP A 208 5.83 -18.96 -2.60
C ASP A 208 5.67 -20.23 -1.77
N GLY A 209 6.59 -20.49 -0.83
CA GLY A 209 6.51 -21.62 0.08
C GLY A 209 5.30 -21.54 1.02
N VAL A 210 5.05 -20.37 1.61
CA VAL A 210 3.88 -20.16 2.49
C VAL A 210 2.59 -20.20 1.68
N GLN A 211 2.54 -19.54 0.52
CA GLN A 211 1.38 -19.61 -0.39
C GLN A 211 1.06 -21.06 -0.76
N ARG A 212 2.07 -21.84 -1.14
CA ARG A 212 1.89 -23.22 -1.57
C ARG A 212 1.41 -24.13 -0.44
N ALA A 213 1.87 -23.91 0.79
CA ALA A 213 1.47 -24.68 1.96
C ALA A 213 -0.03 -24.57 2.28
N PHE A 214 -0.67 -23.46 1.95
CA PHE A 214 -2.06 -23.17 2.32
C PHE A 214 -2.96 -22.83 1.12
N TYR A 215 -2.56 -23.22 -0.09
CA TYR A 215 -3.23 -22.84 -1.32
C TYR A 215 -4.70 -23.27 -1.40
N ASP A 216 -5.09 -24.28 -0.62
CA ASP A 216 -6.43 -24.84 -0.52
C ASP A 216 -7.11 -24.64 0.85
N GLU A 217 -6.49 -23.94 1.80
CA GLU A 217 -6.97 -23.77 3.18
C GLU A 217 -7.67 -22.41 3.39
N PRO A 218 -9.00 -22.36 3.57
CA PRO A 218 -9.74 -21.11 3.74
C PRO A 218 -9.50 -20.39 5.07
N ARG A 219 -8.87 -21.04 6.06
CA ARG A 219 -8.52 -20.42 7.35
C ARG A 219 -7.21 -19.64 7.32
N VAL A 220 -6.49 -19.63 6.19
CA VAL A 220 -5.25 -18.86 6.03
C VAL A 220 -5.38 -17.93 4.84
N LEU A 221 -5.27 -16.63 5.07
CA LEU A 221 -5.16 -15.64 4.00
C LEU A 221 -3.69 -15.24 3.85
N THR A 222 -3.07 -15.55 2.71
CA THR A 222 -1.73 -15.08 2.37
C THR A 222 -1.83 -13.82 1.51
N VAL A 223 -1.17 -12.73 1.93
CA VAL A 223 -1.06 -11.49 1.15
C VAL A 223 0.41 -11.19 0.95
N SER A 224 0.91 -11.23 -0.28
CA SER A 224 2.33 -10.97 -0.57
C SER A 224 2.51 -9.77 -1.49
N LEU A 225 3.32 -8.80 -1.05
CA LEU A 225 3.71 -7.61 -1.81
C LEU A 225 5.18 -7.73 -2.22
N HIS A 226 5.41 -8.13 -3.46
CA HIS A 226 6.73 -8.50 -3.97
C HIS A 226 7.00 -7.85 -5.31
N GLU A 227 8.26 -7.76 -5.71
CA GLU A 227 8.62 -7.43 -7.09
C GLU A 227 8.12 -8.54 -8.02
N THR A 228 7.62 -8.15 -9.20
CA THR A 228 7.06 -9.09 -10.16
C THR A 228 8.06 -10.22 -10.51
N GLY A 229 7.57 -11.47 -10.41
CA GLY A 229 8.33 -12.66 -10.81
C GLY A 229 8.72 -12.74 -12.29
N ARG A 230 8.32 -11.76 -13.11
CA ARG A 230 8.81 -11.63 -14.50
C ARG A 230 10.33 -11.39 -14.56
N TYR A 231 10.88 -10.77 -13.52
CA TYR A 231 12.29 -10.37 -13.46
C TYR A 231 13.02 -10.89 -12.23
N LEU A 232 12.30 -11.14 -11.13
CA LEU A 232 12.89 -11.58 -9.86
C LEU A 232 12.52 -13.02 -9.53
N PHE A 233 13.41 -13.70 -8.79
CA PHE A 233 13.09 -14.96 -8.11
C PHE A 233 11.84 -14.77 -7.22
N PRO A 234 10.96 -15.78 -7.03
CA PRO A 234 11.01 -17.16 -7.55
C PRO A 234 10.31 -17.37 -8.91
N GLY A 235 9.86 -16.32 -9.58
CA GLY A 235 9.13 -16.43 -10.85
C GLY A 235 7.65 -16.82 -10.72
N THR A 236 7.11 -16.80 -9.50
CA THR A 236 5.68 -16.99 -9.19
C THR A 236 5.10 -15.72 -8.57
N GLY A 237 3.83 -15.74 -8.15
CA GLY A 237 3.18 -14.59 -7.52
C GLY A 237 2.36 -13.75 -8.50
N ASP A 238 1.82 -14.37 -9.55
CA ASP A 238 0.89 -13.66 -10.44
C ASP A 238 -0.43 -13.34 -9.74
N VAL A 239 -1.06 -12.22 -10.11
CA VAL A 239 -2.37 -11.77 -9.59
C VAL A 239 -3.48 -12.80 -9.75
N LEU A 240 -3.37 -13.74 -10.70
CA LEU A 240 -4.34 -14.78 -10.96
C LEU A 240 -4.11 -16.07 -10.15
N GLU A 241 -3.02 -16.18 -9.41
CA GLU A 241 -2.73 -17.28 -8.50
C GLU A 241 -3.56 -17.17 -7.20
N LEU A 242 -4.87 -17.31 -7.32
CA LEU A 242 -5.85 -16.98 -6.27
C LEU A 242 -6.11 -18.10 -5.26
N GLY A 243 -5.32 -19.17 -5.21
CA GLY A 243 -5.65 -20.39 -4.46
C GLY A 243 -6.58 -21.34 -5.23
N ASN A 244 -6.85 -22.50 -4.62
CA ASN A 244 -7.62 -23.60 -5.20
C ASN A 244 -8.72 -24.10 -4.24
N GLY A 245 -9.77 -24.72 -4.78
CA GLY A 245 -10.82 -25.34 -3.98
C GLY A 245 -11.45 -24.36 -2.98
N LEU A 246 -11.41 -24.72 -1.69
CA LEU A 246 -11.92 -23.88 -0.60
C LEU A 246 -11.00 -22.69 -0.31
N GLY A 247 -9.70 -22.80 -0.57
CA GLY A 247 -8.71 -21.71 -0.45
C GLY A 247 -8.75 -20.69 -1.57
N ARG A 248 -9.64 -20.83 -2.57
CA ARG A 248 -9.77 -19.83 -3.64
C ARG A 248 -10.25 -18.48 -3.09
N GLY A 249 -9.50 -17.43 -3.37
CA GLY A 249 -9.68 -16.07 -2.84
C GLY A 249 -8.84 -15.79 -1.58
N TYR A 250 -8.11 -16.80 -1.07
CA TYR A 250 -7.29 -16.69 0.14
C TYR A 250 -5.78 -16.67 -0.15
N SER A 251 -5.38 -16.59 -1.42
CA SER A 251 -4.02 -16.21 -1.84
C SER A 251 -4.10 -14.92 -2.64
N VAL A 252 -3.46 -13.86 -2.16
CA VAL A 252 -3.51 -12.51 -2.72
C VAL A 252 -2.09 -12.05 -3.03
N ASN A 253 -1.76 -12.03 -4.32
CA ASN A 253 -0.47 -11.58 -4.81
C ASN A 253 -0.54 -10.18 -5.38
N VAL A 254 0.44 -9.35 -5.00
CA VAL A 254 0.56 -7.97 -5.42
C VAL A 254 1.93 -7.78 -6.08
N PRO A 255 2.11 -8.23 -7.34
CA PRO A 255 3.36 -8.06 -8.06
C PRO A 255 3.57 -6.59 -8.44
N LEU A 256 4.61 -6.00 -7.89
CA LEU A 256 5.01 -4.60 -8.08
C LEU A 256 6.08 -4.49 -9.16
N GLU A 257 6.09 -3.37 -9.87
CA GLU A 257 7.14 -3.08 -10.84
C GLU A 257 8.49 -2.81 -10.15
N PRO A 258 9.62 -3.20 -10.78
CA PRO A 258 10.95 -2.79 -10.34
C PRO A 258 11.04 -1.27 -10.12
N PHE A 259 11.85 -0.85 -9.16
CA PHE A 259 12.05 0.56 -8.79
C PHE A 259 10.82 1.26 -8.22
N THR A 260 9.82 0.51 -7.74
CA THR A 260 8.72 1.07 -6.95
C THR A 260 9.27 1.84 -5.75
N GLN A 261 8.82 3.09 -5.59
CA GLN A 261 9.18 3.97 -4.48
C GLN A 261 8.04 4.08 -3.46
N ASP A 262 8.39 4.63 -2.29
CA ASP A 262 7.52 4.79 -1.12
C ASP A 262 6.07 5.20 -1.42
N ASP A 263 5.82 6.31 -2.14
CA ASP A 263 4.45 6.82 -2.29
C ASP A 263 3.54 5.81 -3.01
N SER A 264 4.06 5.18 -4.05
CA SER A 264 3.36 4.13 -4.81
C SER A 264 3.14 2.89 -3.94
N TYR A 265 4.15 2.47 -3.18
CA TYR A 265 4.07 1.32 -2.30
C TYR A 265 3.06 1.52 -1.15
N ILE A 266 3.14 2.67 -0.47
CA ILE A 266 2.27 3.06 0.64
C ILE A 266 0.82 3.12 0.16
N GLU A 267 0.57 3.74 -0.99
CA GLU A 267 -0.76 3.78 -1.60
C GLU A 267 -1.31 2.36 -1.82
N VAL A 268 -0.49 1.42 -2.30
CA VAL A 268 -0.93 0.04 -2.54
C VAL A 268 -1.30 -0.67 -1.24
N ILE A 269 -0.46 -0.63 -0.21
CA ILE A 269 -0.74 -1.32 1.07
C ILE A 269 -1.98 -0.73 1.77
N GLU A 270 -2.15 0.59 1.76
CA GLU A 270 -3.28 1.27 2.39
C GLU A 270 -4.60 0.98 1.67
N ASN A 271 -4.56 0.78 0.35
CA ASN A 271 -5.75 0.45 -0.45
C ASN A 271 -6.19 -1.02 -0.37
N LEU A 272 -5.25 -1.93 -0.06
CA LEU A 272 -5.48 -3.38 -0.11
C LEU A 272 -5.62 -4.03 1.28
N LEU A 273 -4.71 -3.76 2.21
CA LEU A 273 -4.65 -4.51 3.46
C LEU A 273 -5.88 -4.29 4.36
N PRO A 274 -6.38 -3.05 4.59
CA PRO A 274 -7.56 -2.84 5.43
C PRO A 274 -8.84 -3.56 4.96
N PRO A 275 -9.26 -3.48 3.69
CA PRO A 275 -10.46 -4.19 3.24
C PRO A 275 -10.27 -5.71 3.21
N LEU A 276 -9.06 -6.22 2.93
CA LEU A 276 -8.76 -7.65 3.00
C LEU A 276 -8.88 -8.18 4.43
N ALA A 277 -8.24 -7.49 5.39
CA ALA A 277 -8.31 -7.85 6.81
C ALA A 277 -9.75 -7.81 7.33
N LEU A 278 -10.54 -6.79 6.97
CA LEU A 278 -11.96 -6.73 7.36
C LEU A 278 -12.75 -7.92 6.79
N SER A 279 -12.57 -8.21 5.50
CA SER A 279 -13.33 -9.25 4.81
C SER A 279 -12.98 -10.65 5.32
N PHE A 280 -11.71 -10.87 5.65
CA PHE A 280 -11.21 -12.13 6.17
C PHE A 280 -11.53 -12.31 7.67
N ALA A 281 -11.54 -11.23 8.43
CA ALA A 281 -11.72 -11.19 9.89
C ALA A 281 -10.76 -12.16 10.63
N PRO A 282 -9.44 -11.92 10.58
CA PRO A 282 -8.43 -12.79 11.19
C PRO A 282 -8.50 -12.79 12.73
N ASP A 283 -8.04 -13.90 13.33
CA ASP A 283 -7.85 -14.01 14.77
C ASP A 283 -6.45 -13.60 15.21
N VAL A 284 -5.47 -13.68 14.31
CA VAL A 284 -4.06 -13.30 14.51
C VAL A 284 -3.43 -12.90 13.17
N ILE A 285 -2.47 -11.98 13.21
CA ILE A 285 -1.63 -11.61 12.07
C ILE A 285 -0.21 -12.16 12.27
N ILE A 286 0.34 -12.76 11.23
CA ILE A 286 1.79 -12.97 11.09
C ILE A 286 2.27 -12.05 9.97
N SER A 287 3.28 -11.23 10.20
CA SER A 287 3.88 -10.41 9.14
C SER A 287 5.36 -10.70 8.95
N ASN A 288 5.75 -10.96 7.71
CA ASN A 288 7.13 -11.08 7.31
C ASN A 288 7.67 -9.70 6.91
N HIS A 289 8.71 -9.24 7.60
CA HIS A 289 9.31 -7.91 7.42
C HIS A 289 10.63 -7.98 6.66
N GLY A 290 10.65 -8.75 5.57
CA GLY A 290 11.75 -8.76 4.62
C GLY A 290 12.06 -7.33 4.20
N CYS A 291 13.27 -6.88 4.49
CA CYS A 291 13.71 -5.51 4.22
C CYS A 291 14.60 -5.40 2.99
N ASP A 292 14.65 -6.46 2.19
CA ASP A 292 15.25 -6.47 0.87
C ASP A 292 14.47 -5.65 -0.16
N THR A 293 13.31 -5.10 0.20
CA THR A 293 12.59 -4.05 -0.54
C THR A 293 13.28 -2.68 -0.51
N HIS A 294 14.25 -2.48 0.39
CA HIS A 294 14.93 -1.20 0.56
C HIS A 294 15.90 -0.92 -0.59
N ALA A 295 16.00 0.35 -1.01
CA ALA A 295 16.81 0.78 -2.16
C ALA A 295 18.34 0.57 -2.03
N TRP A 296 18.83 0.14 -0.86
CA TRP A 296 20.24 -0.21 -0.63
C TRP A 296 20.48 -1.71 -0.56
N ASP A 297 19.42 -2.52 -0.62
CA ASP A 297 19.56 -3.96 -0.69
C ASP A 297 20.22 -4.36 -2.02
N PRO A 298 21.21 -5.27 -2.01
CA PRO A 298 21.95 -5.64 -3.22
C PRO A 298 21.21 -6.64 -4.13
N LEU A 299 20.14 -7.30 -3.69
CA LEU A 299 19.53 -8.42 -4.40
C LEU A 299 18.26 -8.08 -5.19
N THR A 300 17.62 -6.94 -4.93
CA THR A 300 16.32 -6.59 -5.53
C THR A 300 16.34 -5.20 -6.17
N HIS A 301 15.27 -4.82 -6.86
CA HIS A 301 15.20 -3.54 -7.56
C HIS A 301 14.15 -2.60 -6.97
N LEU A 302 13.40 -3.01 -5.94
CA LEU A 302 12.49 -2.09 -5.25
C LEU A 302 13.30 -0.98 -4.58
N ALA A 303 12.73 0.22 -4.58
CA ALA A 303 13.45 1.44 -4.21
C ALA A 303 12.78 2.11 -2.99
N LEU A 304 12.48 1.33 -1.96
CA LEU A 304 11.86 1.83 -0.74
C LEU A 304 12.90 2.46 0.21
N SER A 305 12.44 3.39 1.03
CA SER A 305 13.17 3.95 2.17
C SER A 305 12.57 3.46 3.50
N MET A 306 13.26 3.74 4.61
CA MET A 306 12.75 3.53 5.98
C MET A 306 11.35 4.15 6.20
N ARG A 307 10.93 5.15 5.41
CA ARG A 307 9.56 5.70 5.46
C ARG A 307 8.51 4.67 5.07
N ALA A 308 8.70 3.94 3.98
CA ALA A 308 7.76 2.90 3.54
C ALA A 308 7.79 1.70 4.48
N LEU A 309 8.98 1.27 4.94
CA LEU A 309 9.09 0.20 5.92
C LEU A 309 8.37 0.55 7.23
N ARG A 310 8.49 1.80 7.70
CA ARG A 310 7.71 2.29 8.86
C ARG A 310 6.18 2.25 8.60
N ALA A 311 5.75 2.57 7.38
CA ALA A 311 4.34 2.51 7.02
C ALA A 311 3.79 1.07 7.04
N GLN A 312 4.57 0.08 6.56
CA GLN A 312 4.22 -1.35 6.67
C GLN A 312 3.96 -1.74 8.13
N VAL A 313 4.92 -1.47 9.02
CA VAL A 313 4.86 -1.86 10.42
C VAL A 313 3.67 -1.19 11.13
N ARG A 314 3.47 0.11 10.93
CA ARG A 314 2.33 0.86 11.50
C ARG A 314 0.99 0.31 11.05
N LEU A 315 0.86 0.02 9.76
CA LEU A 315 -0.38 -0.50 9.21
C LEU A 315 -0.71 -1.87 9.79
N VAL A 316 0.27 -2.78 9.89
CA VAL A 316 0.04 -4.08 10.54
C VAL A 316 -0.34 -3.93 12.01
N HIS A 317 0.35 -3.05 12.75
CA HIS A 317 0.04 -2.79 14.14
C HIS A 317 -1.42 -2.31 14.31
N GLU A 318 -1.88 -1.37 13.47
CA GLU A 318 -3.27 -0.91 13.45
C GLU A 318 -4.25 -2.06 13.16
N LEU A 319 -3.97 -2.89 12.15
CA LEU A 319 -4.83 -4.01 11.76
C LEU A 319 -4.92 -5.07 12.87
N ALA A 320 -3.80 -5.39 13.53
CA ALA A 320 -3.76 -6.34 14.63
C ALA A 320 -4.60 -5.85 15.82
N HIS A 321 -4.48 -4.58 16.19
CA HIS A 321 -5.29 -4.00 17.27
C HIS A 321 -6.77 -3.93 16.89
N ARG A 322 -7.09 -3.57 15.65
CA ARG A 322 -8.48 -3.41 15.20
C ARG A 322 -9.21 -4.73 15.07
N TYR A 323 -8.57 -5.78 14.56
CA TYR A 323 -9.24 -7.03 14.18
C TYR A 323 -8.86 -8.23 15.05
N CYS A 324 -7.64 -8.28 15.60
CA CYS A 324 -7.09 -9.45 16.29
C CYS A 324 -6.95 -9.27 17.81
N GLY A 325 -7.51 -8.19 18.38
CA GLY A 325 -7.32 -7.86 19.79
C GLY A 325 -5.84 -7.62 20.16
N GLY A 326 -5.06 -7.12 19.20
CA GLY A 326 -3.63 -6.86 19.32
C GLY A 326 -2.73 -8.07 19.02
N ARG A 327 -3.27 -9.26 18.70
CA ARG A 327 -2.45 -10.45 18.46
C ARG A 327 -1.66 -10.35 17.14
N TRP A 328 -0.35 -10.26 17.25
CA TRP A 328 0.56 -10.09 16.13
C TRP A 328 1.91 -10.79 16.38
N VAL A 329 2.36 -11.58 15.41
CA VAL A 329 3.73 -12.07 15.32
C VAL A 329 4.42 -11.42 14.13
N ALA A 330 5.52 -10.71 14.36
CA ALA A 330 6.41 -10.26 13.28
C ALA A 330 7.59 -11.22 13.16
N VAL A 331 7.98 -11.54 11.93
CA VAL A 331 9.18 -12.30 11.62
C VAL A 331 10.11 -11.49 10.73
N GLY A 332 11.39 -11.89 10.68
CA GLY A 332 12.45 -11.22 9.93
C GLY A 332 12.25 -11.19 8.42
N GLY A 333 12.62 -12.27 7.73
CA GLY A 333 12.61 -12.34 6.25
C GLY A 333 13.94 -11.97 5.59
N GLY A 334 13.91 -11.76 4.27
CA GLY A 334 15.03 -11.30 3.46
C GLY A 334 15.57 -9.93 3.86
N GLY A 335 16.80 -9.65 3.45
CA GLY A 335 17.51 -8.42 3.80
C GLY A 335 19.01 -8.67 3.85
N TYR A 336 19.71 -8.13 2.87
CA TYR A 336 21.08 -8.50 2.50
C TYR A 336 22.05 -7.33 2.57
N ASP A 337 21.60 -6.17 3.05
CA ASP A 337 22.48 -5.15 3.63
C ASP A 337 22.46 -5.27 5.18
N PRO A 338 23.37 -6.07 5.76
CA PRO A 338 23.32 -6.47 7.17
C PRO A 338 23.61 -5.32 8.14
N TYR A 339 24.15 -4.20 7.67
CA TYR A 339 24.64 -3.12 8.53
C TYR A 339 23.86 -1.82 8.35
N ARG A 340 23.52 -1.42 7.12
CA ARG A 340 22.85 -0.14 6.87
C ARG A 340 21.34 -0.28 6.87
N VAL A 341 20.77 -1.43 6.50
CA VAL A 341 19.31 -1.59 6.33
C VAL A 341 18.72 -2.43 7.45
N VAL A 342 19.11 -3.70 7.53
CA VAL A 342 18.44 -4.71 8.38
C VAL A 342 18.30 -4.25 9.84
N PRO A 343 19.34 -3.73 10.52
CA PRO A 343 19.23 -3.33 11.92
C PRO A 343 18.22 -2.20 12.13
N ARG A 344 18.18 -1.21 11.22
CA ARG A 344 17.25 -0.07 11.31
C ARG A 344 15.83 -0.50 10.99
N ALA A 345 15.64 -1.30 9.94
CA ALA A 345 14.35 -1.82 9.52
C ALA A 345 13.69 -2.66 10.62
N TRP A 346 14.43 -3.59 11.21
CA TRP A 346 13.90 -4.46 12.26
C TRP A 346 13.79 -3.75 13.62
N ALA A 347 14.60 -2.74 13.89
CA ALA A 347 14.39 -1.86 15.05
C ALA A 347 13.08 -1.06 14.95
N LEU A 348 12.60 -0.70 13.74
CA LEU A 348 11.27 -0.11 13.55
C LEU A 348 10.16 -1.06 14.01
N VAL A 349 10.27 -2.36 13.71
CA VAL A 349 9.30 -3.39 14.13
C VAL A 349 9.20 -3.42 15.65
N TRP A 350 10.35 -3.55 16.33
CA TRP A 350 10.40 -3.58 17.78
C TRP A 350 9.86 -2.28 18.42
N ALA A 351 10.29 -1.13 17.92
CA ALA A 351 9.89 0.17 18.45
C ALA A 351 8.39 0.41 18.34
N GLU A 352 7.78 0.05 17.20
CA GLU A 352 6.34 0.18 16.99
C GLU A 352 5.55 -0.78 17.89
N MET A 353 5.95 -2.06 17.98
CA MET A 353 5.31 -3.05 18.87
C MET A 353 5.38 -2.66 20.35
N SER A 354 6.52 -2.10 20.77
CA SER A 354 6.75 -1.69 22.16
C SER A 354 6.23 -0.29 22.48
N GLY A 355 5.77 0.46 21.47
CA GLY A 355 5.32 1.85 21.64
C GLY A 355 6.44 2.82 22.02
N GLN A 356 7.70 2.47 21.73
CA GLN A 356 8.87 3.26 22.07
C GLN A 356 9.29 4.15 20.90
N PRO A 357 9.69 5.42 21.14
CA PRO A 357 10.21 6.27 20.08
C PRO A 357 11.62 5.84 19.68
N LEU A 358 11.90 5.85 18.38
CA LEU A 358 13.27 5.71 17.88
C LEU A 358 14.04 7.04 18.01
N PRO A 359 15.35 7.00 18.30
CA PRO A 359 16.17 8.20 18.27
C PRO A 359 16.36 8.68 16.81
N SER A 360 16.52 9.98 16.61
CA SER A 360 16.76 10.53 15.26
C SER A 360 18.16 10.19 14.75
N GLN A 361 19.15 10.23 15.63
CA GLN A 361 20.54 9.86 15.37
C GLN A 361 20.81 8.42 15.83
N LEU A 362 21.61 7.69 15.07
CA LEU A 362 22.13 6.40 15.52
C LEU A 362 23.17 6.62 16.63
N PRO A 363 23.24 5.72 17.63
CA PRO A 363 24.25 5.85 18.68
C PRO A 363 25.67 5.80 18.13
N THR A 364 26.52 6.74 18.56
CA THR A 364 27.93 6.82 18.12
C THR A 364 28.68 5.51 18.35
N SER A 365 28.49 4.86 19.50
CA SER A 365 29.14 3.58 19.84
C SER A 365 28.73 2.43 18.92
N TRP A 366 27.48 2.45 18.42
CA TRP A 366 27.02 1.45 17.46
C TRP A 366 27.64 1.70 16.08
N ILE A 367 27.69 2.96 15.65
CA ILE A 367 28.34 3.37 14.39
C ILE A 367 29.81 2.98 14.39
N GLU A 368 30.55 3.30 15.46
CA GLU A 368 31.98 2.98 15.60
C GLU A 368 32.27 1.48 15.54
N ARG A 369 31.32 0.65 15.99
CA ARG A 369 31.44 -0.81 15.96
C ARG A 369 31.18 -1.41 14.58
N TRP A 370 30.11 -0.98 13.91
CA TRP A 370 29.62 -1.65 12.69
C TRP A 370 30.08 -1.01 11.39
N ARG A 371 30.48 0.27 11.39
CA ARG A 371 31.05 0.92 10.20
C ARG A 371 32.27 0.19 9.64
N PRO A 372 33.27 -0.23 10.43
CA PRO A 372 34.42 -0.95 9.88
C PRO A 372 34.05 -2.29 9.24
N ALA A 373 33.06 -2.99 9.79
CA ALA A 373 32.56 -4.25 9.23
C ALA A 373 31.88 -4.03 7.87
N TRP A 374 31.08 -2.97 7.75
CA TRP A 374 30.49 -2.54 6.48
C TRP A 374 31.55 -2.11 5.46
N GLU A 375 32.56 -1.33 5.86
CA GLU A 375 33.66 -0.91 4.97
C GLU A 375 34.43 -2.14 4.44
N ALA A 376 34.71 -3.11 5.30
CA ALA A 376 35.36 -4.36 4.91
C ALA A 376 34.51 -5.21 3.95
N MET A 377 33.19 -5.24 4.15
CA MET A 377 32.26 -5.91 3.23
C MET A 377 32.27 -5.24 1.84
N ARG A 378 32.21 -3.91 1.82
CA ARG A 378 32.23 -3.10 0.59
C ARG A 378 33.53 -3.23 -0.19
N GLU A 379 34.65 -3.41 0.50
CA GLU A 379 35.94 -3.65 -0.17
C GLU A 379 35.95 -5.01 -0.89
N ARG A 380 35.44 -6.06 -0.25
CA ARG A 380 35.29 -7.39 -0.88
C ARG A 380 34.33 -7.35 -2.08
N GLU A 381 33.23 -6.61 -1.96
CA GLU A 381 32.32 -6.38 -3.07
C GLU A 381 33.04 -5.63 -4.20
N ARG A 382 33.79 -4.56 -3.93
CA ARG A 382 34.53 -3.82 -4.95
C ARG A 382 35.49 -4.72 -5.73
N GLU A 383 36.27 -5.55 -5.05
CA GLU A 383 37.16 -6.52 -5.70
C GLU A 383 36.39 -7.45 -6.65
N THR A 384 35.20 -7.87 -6.26
CA THR A 384 34.33 -8.75 -7.06
C THR A 384 33.66 -7.99 -8.22
N TRP A 385 33.27 -6.74 -8.01
CA TRP A 385 32.52 -5.91 -8.96
C TRP A 385 33.42 -5.18 -9.98
N GLU A 386 34.66 -4.87 -9.63
CA GLU A 386 35.69 -4.40 -10.58
C GLU A 386 36.00 -5.45 -11.64
N VAL A 387 35.98 -6.73 -11.26
CA VAL A 387 36.09 -7.86 -12.21
C VAL A 387 34.85 -7.95 -13.12
N MET A 388 33.67 -7.50 -12.66
CA MET A 388 32.40 -7.56 -13.39
C MET A 388 31.98 -6.26 -14.12
N GLY A 389 32.75 -5.16 -13.99
CA GLY A 389 32.56 -3.94 -14.77
C GLY A 389 31.31 -3.09 -14.43
N LYS A 390 30.77 -3.17 -13.21
CA LYS A 390 29.62 -2.36 -12.76
C LYS A 390 30.04 -1.32 -11.70
N PRO A 391 29.61 -0.04 -11.80
CA PRO A 391 29.92 0.97 -10.80
C PRO A 391 29.15 0.75 -9.49
N LEU A 392 29.84 0.86 -8.36
CA LEU A 392 29.25 0.84 -7.01
C LEU A 392 28.56 2.16 -6.70
N GLN A 393 27.37 2.09 -6.09
CA GLN A 393 26.64 3.26 -5.61
C GLN A 393 27.39 3.89 -4.41
N GLU A 394 27.70 5.19 -4.46
CA GLU A 394 28.53 5.90 -3.45
C GLU A 394 27.74 6.35 -2.20
N SER A 395 26.86 5.52 -1.64
CA SER A 395 26.20 5.85 -0.37
C SER A 395 27.09 5.50 0.84
N GLY A 396 27.30 6.48 1.73
CA GLY A 396 28.05 6.31 2.98
C GLY A 396 27.28 5.52 4.04
N PHE A 397 27.95 5.16 5.13
CA PHE A 397 27.32 4.52 6.30
C PHE A 397 26.37 5.51 7.01
N PRO A 398 25.13 5.11 7.35
CA PRO A 398 24.14 6.01 7.93
C PRO A 398 24.54 6.50 9.32
N THR A 399 24.16 7.73 9.64
CA THR A 399 24.28 8.30 11.00
C THR A 399 22.92 8.59 11.63
N THR A 400 21.84 8.48 10.86
CA THR A 400 20.46 8.71 11.29
C THR A 400 19.64 7.43 11.14
N PHE A 401 18.56 7.32 11.92
CA PHE A 401 17.61 6.23 11.77
C PHE A 401 16.85 6.33 10.45
N ASP A 402 16.35 7.51 10.13
CA ASP A 402 15.69 7.78 8.86
C ASP A 402 16.68 8.07 7.75
N ASP A 403 16.38 7.58 6.55
CA ASP A 403 17.14 7.94 5.37
C ASP A 403 16.91 9.39 4.97
N GLN A 404 17.92 9.98 4.34
CA GLN A 404 17.83 11.35 3.82
C GLN A 404 17.38 11.30 2.35
N PRO A 405 16.38 12.08 1.92
CA PRO A 405 15.87 12.05 0.55
C PRO A 405 16.96 12.23 -0.51
N GLU A 406 18.01 12.99 -0.20
CA GLU A 406 19.14 13.26 -1.09
C GLU A 406 19.98 12.01 -1.41
N GLN A 407 19.83 10.94 -0.63
CA GLN A 407 20.52 9.66 -0.83
C GLN A 407 19.89 8.81 -1.93
N PHE A 408 18.67 9.16 -2.39
CA PHE A 408 17.94 8.38 -3.38
C PHE A 408 17.73 9.21 -4.66
N PRO A 409 18.39 8.84 -5.77
CA PRO A 409 18.20 9.55 -7.02
C PRO A 409 16.78 9.35 -7.57
N PRO A 410 16.26 10.28 -8.38
CA PRO A 410 14.98 10.12 -9.05
C PRO A 410 14.97 8.88 -9.94
N VAL A 411 13.93 8.04 -9.79
CA VAL A 411 13.74 6.85 -10.62
C VAL A 411 13.18 7.25 -12.00
N PRO A 412 13.81 6.85 -13.11
CA PRO A 412 13.25 7.05 -14.45
C PRO A 412 11.89 6.34 -14.58
N ARG A 413 10.95 6.93 -15.34
CA ARG A 413 9.61 6.34 -15.61
C ARG A 413 8.75 6.14 -14.35
N LEU A 414 9.01 6.86 -13.26
CA LEU A 414 8.24 6.80 -12.01
C LEU A 414 6.71 6.82 -12.22
N GLN A 415 6.21 7.69 -13.11
CA GLN A 415 4.76 7.76 -13.40
C GLN A 415 4.20 6.47 -14.01
N GLU A 416 4.98 5.79 -14.84
CA GLU A 416 4.56 4.52 -15.48
C GLU A 416 4.57 3.38 -14.47
N ILE A 417 5.60 3.32 -13.62
CA ILE A 417 5.71 2.37 -12.48
C ILE A 417 4.52 2.55 -11.54
N THR A 418 4.24 3.78 -11.10
CA THR A 418 3.10 4.08 -10.22
C THR A 418 1.77 3.70 -10.88
N ARG A 419 1.59 3.98 -12.17
CA ARG A 419 0.37 3.61 -12.90
C ARG A 419 0.22 2.09 -13.01
N ALA A 420 1.30 1.36 -13.27
CA ALA A 420 1.30 -0.10 -13.34
C ALA A 420 0.93 -0.71 -11.98
N ASN A 421 1.54 -0.24 -10.89
CA ASN A 421 1.22 -0.70 -9.54
C ASN A 421 -0.24 -0.41 -9.15
N ARG A 422 -0.77 0.77 -9.50
CA ARG A 422 -2.21 1.07 -9.31
C ARG A 422 -3.10 0.14 -10.09
N HIS A 423 -2.71 -0.22 -11.32
CA HIS A 423 -3.46 -1.16 -12.13
C HIS A 423 -3.47 -2.54 -11.47
N THR A 424 -2.31 -3.03 -11.01
CA THR A 424 -2.19 -4.25 -10.22
C THR A 424 -3.10 -4.18 -8.99
N ALA A 425 -3.01 -3.13 -8.17
CA ALA A 425 -3.81 -2.99 -6.96
C ALA A 425 -5.31 -2.93 -7.25
N SER A 426 -5.73 -2.25 -8.32
CA SER A 426 -7.13 -2.20 -8.74
C SER A 426 -7.65 -3.58 -9.17
N LEU A 427 -6.85 -4.33 -9.93
CA LEU A 427 -7.17 -5.70 -10.33
C LEU A 427 -7.26 -6.62 -9.11
N VAL A 428 -6.25 -6.61 -8.23
CA VAL A 428 -6.24 -7.39 -6.99
C VAL A 428 -7.47 -7.07 -6.14
N ARG A 429 -7.77 -5.78 -5.97
CA ARG A 429 -8.97 -5.33 -5.25
C ARG A 429 -10.25 -5.83 -5.90
N HIS A 430 -10.34 -5.85 -7.22
CA HIS A 430 -11.49 -6.38 -7.95
C HIS A 430 -11.64 -7.90 -7.77
N LEU A 431 -10.54 -8.64 -7.65
CA LEU A 431 -10.54 -10.09 -7.51
C LEU A 431 -10.77 -10.56 -6.06
N ALA A 432 -10.11 -9.91 -5.10
CA ALA A 432 -10.01 -10.40 -3.72
C ALA A 432 -10.92 -9.66 -2.72
N VAL A 433 -11.27 -8.38 -2.96
CA VAL A 433 -12.14 -7.64 -2.03
C VAL A 433 -13.61 -7.84 -2.42
N PRO A 434 -14.49 -8.33 -1.53
CA PRO A 434 -15.91 -8.52 -1.82
C PRO A 434 -16.59 -7.22 -2.26
N PRO A 435 -17.49 -7.23 -3.25
CA PRO A 435 -18.20 -6.03 -3.72
C PRO A 435 -18.93 -5.25 -2.62
N ALA A 436 -19.43 -5.93 -1.59
CA ALA A 436 -20.10 -5.30 -0.46
C ALA A 436 -19.16 -4.48 0.46
N VAL A 437 -17.87 -4.81 0.47
CA VAL A 437 -16.86 -4.14 1.30
C VAL A 437 -16.23 -2.95 0.58
N ARG A 438 -16.14 -3.00 -0.76
CA ARG A 438 -15.47 -1.95 -1.56
C ARG A 438 -15.97 -0.52 -1.29
N PRO A 439 -17.28 -0.25 -1.12
CA PRO A 439 -17.77 1.10 -0.84
C PRO A 439 -17.28 1.68 0.49
N ALA A 440 -16.97 0.83 1.48
CA ALA A 440 -16.47 1.27 2.78
C ALA A 440 -14.99 1.69 2.76
N PHE A 441 -14.25 1.31 1.71
CA PHE A 441 -12.82 1.60 1.54
C PHE A 441 -12.57 2.19 0.15
N PRO A 442 -13.10 3.38 -0.20
CA PRO A 442 -12.87 3.94 -1.53
C PRO A 442 -11.36 4.09 -1.79
N PRO A 443 -10.88 3.82 -3.02
CA PRO A 443 -9.46 3.94 -3.32
C PRO A 443 -8.96 5.37 -3.04
N LEU A 444 -7.74 5.48 -2.51
CA LEU A 444 -7.04 6.75 -2.33
C LEU A 444 -6.90 7.43 -3.70
N ARG A 445 -7.67 8.49 -3.92
CA ARG A 445 -7.58 9.29 -5.16
C ARG A 445 -6.33 10.16 -5.09
N GLN A 446 -5.46 10.09 -6.09
CA GLN A 446 -4.36 11.05 -6.20
C GLN A 446 -4.93 12.45 -6.45
N ARG A 447 -4.38 13.40 -5.69
CA ARG A 447 -4.65 14.84 -5.73
C ARG A 447 -4.59 15.38 -7.16
N SER A 448 -5.74 15.88 -7.61
CA SER A 448 -5.89 16.68 -8.83
C SER A 448 -4.82 17.79 -8.95
N PRO A 449 -4.42 18.23 -10.17
CA PRO A 449 -3.67 19.48 -10.34
C PRO A 449 -4.38 20.71 -9.76
N LEU A 450 -5.71 20.66 -9.60
CA LEU A 450 -6.43 21.63 -8.81
C LEU A 450 -6.19 21.47 -7.31
N ALA A 451 -5.85 20.30 -6.76
CA ALA A 451 -5.57 20.12 -5.34
C ALA A 451 -4.36 20.95 -4.87
N GLY A 452 -3.37 21.22 -5.74
CA GLY A 452 -2.28 22.15 -5.44
C GLY A 452 -2.73 23.62 -5.44
N LEU A 453 -3.65 23.99 -6.34
CA LEU A 453 -4.27 25.32 -6.41
C LEU A 453 -5.29 25.52 -5.27
N PHE A 454 -6.04 24.46 -4.91
CA PHE A 454 -6.97 24.39 -3.80
C PHE A 454 -6.20 24.40 -2.50
N ASP A 455 -5.08 23.70 -2.32
CA ASP A 455 -4.25 23.79 -1.10
C ASP A 455 -3.58 25.18 -0.98
N LEU A 456 -3.24 25.85 -2.09
CA LEU A 456 -2.72 27.23 -2.11
C LEU A 456 -3.81 28.29 -1.83
N LEU A 457 -5.05 28.05 -2.28
CA LEU A 457 -6.21 28.93 -2.03
C LEU A 457 -6.98 28.57 -0.76
N HIS A 458 -6.80 27.36 -0.23
CA HIS A 458 -7.17 26.89 1.11
C HIS A 458 -5.95 27.04 2.01
N LEU A 459 -5.62 28.30 2.31
CA LEU A 459 -4.89 28.58 3.55
C LEU A 459 -5.61 27.83 4.68
N ARG A 460 -4.91 26.93 5.36
CA ARG A 460 -5.38 26.24 6.57
C ARG A 460 -6.23 27.21 7.41
N GLY A 461 -7.54 26.98 7.49
CA GLY A 461 -8.42 27.65 8.45
C GLY A 461 -8.89 29.07 8.14
N ALA A 462 -9.04 29.50 6.89
CA ALA A 462 -9.69 30.79 6.60
C ALA A 462 -11.18 30.63 6.19
N ASP A 463 -12.09 31.24 6.95
CA ASP A 463 -13.56 31.30 6.73
C ASP A 463 -14.00 32.17 5.51
N THR A 464 -13.10 32.41 4.55
CA THR A 464 -13.29 33.44 3.52
C THR A 464 -13.18 32.84 2.11
N PRO A 465 -14.15 33.06 1.22
CA PRO A 465 -14.05 32.64 -0.17
C PRO A 465 -12.92 33.37 -0.89
N SER A 466 -12.27 32.68 -1.83
CA SER A 466 -11.04 33.16 -2.48
C SER A 466 -11.26 34.41 -3.34
N ARG A 467 -12.40 34.53 -4.01
CA ARG A 467 -12.79 35.72 -4.77
C ARG A 467 -14.27 36.04 -4.54
N SER A 468 -14.59 37.34 -4.63
CA SER A 468 -15.98 37.79 -4.57
C SER A 468 -16.23 38.93 -5.56
N GLN A 469 -17.40 38.92 -6.19
CA GLN A 469 -17.84 39.94 -7.12
C GLN A 469 -19.30 40.29 -6.86
N THR A 470 -19.67 41.56 -6.97
CA THR A 470 -21.09 41.97 -6.93
C THR A 470 -21.58 42.23 -8.34
N PHE A 471 -22.70 41.63 -8.69
CA PHE A 471 -23.39 41.80 -9.97
C PHE A 471 -24.75 42.45 -9.75
N GLN A 472 -25.01 43.56 -10.43
CA GLN A 472 -26.29 44.28 -10.31
C GLN A 472 -27.33 43.67 -11.26
N THR A 473 -28.49 43.30 -10.72
CA THR A 473 -29.64 42.83 -11.49
C THR A 473 -30.82 43.78 -11.34
N ALA A 474 -31.83 43.66 -12.20
CA ALA A 474 -33.08 44.41 -12.06
C ALA A 474 -33.84 44.12 -10.74
N ARG A 475 -33.51 43.01 -10.04
CA ARG A 475 -34.06 42.64 -8.73
C ARG A 475 -33.16 42.99 -7.55
N GLY A 476 -32.06 43.70 -7.80
CA GLY A 476 -31.07 44.10 -6.80
C GLY A 476 -29.71 43.40 -6.97
N PRO A 477 -28.77 43.66 -6.06
CA PRO A 477 -27.43 43.10 -6.13
C PRO A 477 -27.42 41.59 -5.83
N VAL A 478 -26.54 40.88 -6.52
CA VAL A 478 -26.21 39.47 -6.29
C VAL A 478 -24.71 39.36 -6.04
N LEU A 479 -24.32 38.66 -4.98
CA LEU A 479 -22.94 38.40 -4.58
C LEU A 479 -22.52 37.06 -5.16
N MET A 480 -21.48 37.06 -5.99
CA MET A 480 -20.83 35.86 -6.52
C MET A 480 -19.58 35.56 -5.69
N ARG A 481 -19.44 34.32 -5.25
CA ARG A 481 -18.31 33.83 -4.45
C ARG A 481 -17.87 32.49 -5.02
N ASP A 482 -16.57 32.28 -5.18
CA ASP A 482 -16.02 31.00 -5.63
C ASP A 482 -15.32 30.28 -4.48
N PHE A 483 -15.00 29.01 -4.70
CA PHE A 483 -14.41 28.12 -3.69
C PHE A 483 -15.16 28.21 -2.35
N CYS A 484 -16.50 28.18 -2.41
CA CYS A 484 -17.34 28.42 -1.25
C CYS A 484 -17.11 27.32 -0.19
N PRO A 485 -16.61 27.67 1.02
CA PRO A 485 -16.35 26.67 2.05
C PRO A 485 -17.68 26.17 2.65
N PRO A 486 -17.69 24.97 3.28
CA PRO A 486 -18.88 24.43 3.93
C PRO A 486 -19.52 25.41 4.91
N SER A 487 -18.71 26.14 5.69
CA SER A 487 -19.21 27.12 6.67
C SER A 487 -20.01 28.26 6.03
N LEU A 488 -19.65 28.70 4.81
CA LEU A 488 -20.41 29.70 4.07
C LEU A 488 -21.72 29.10 3.57
N VAL A 489 -21.67 27.91 2.98
CA VAL A 489 -22.87 27.23 2.45
C VAL A 489 -23.88 26.98 3.57
N GLU A 490 -23.45 26.57 4.77
CA GLU A 490 -24.31 26.36 5.95
C GLU A 490 -25.10 27.61 6.37
N ARG A 491 -24.54 28.81 6.15
CA ARG A 491 -25.18 30.09 6.49
C ARG A 491 -26.16 30.58 5.43
N LEU A 492 -26.04 30.07 4.20
CA LEU A 492 -26.89 30.44 3.08
C LEU A 492 -28.09 29.49 2.98
N ARG A 493 -29.13 29.90 2.25
CA ARG A 493 -30.35 29.11 2.03
C ARG A 493 -30.65 29.02 0.54
N PRO A 494 -30.80 27.83 -0.06
CA PRO A 494 -31.22 27.73 -1.46
C PRO A 494 -32.58 28.37 -1.70
N SER A 495 -32.69 29.12 -2.79
CA SER A 495 -33.97 29.63 -3.26
C SER A 495 -34.90 28.46 -3.60
N PRO A 496 -36.22 28.53 -3.32
CA PRO A 496 -37.17 27.49 -3.69
C PRO A 496 -37.18 27.12 -5.18
N GLY A 497 -36.71 28.04 -6.03
CA GLY A 497 -36.58 27.84 -7.47
C GLY A 497 -35.32 27.09 -7.93
N LEU A 498 -34.39 26.74 -7.03
CA LEU A 498 -33.27 25.82 -7.29
C LEU A 498 -33.73 24.39 -7.02
N CYS A 499 -34.15 23.70 -8.07
CA CYS A 499 -34.83 22.40 -7.93
C CYS A 499 -34.67 21.50 -9.14
N SER A 500 -33.83 21.88 -10.12
CA SER A 500 -33.71 21.18 -11.40
C SER A 500 -33.03 19.82 -11.22
N PHE A 501 -32.12 19.69 -10.25
CA PHE A 501 -31.43 18.44 -9.95
C PHE A 501 -32.05 17.64 -8.79
N THR A 502 -32.43 18.28 -7.68
CA THR A 502 -32.81 17.56 -6.45
C THR A 502 -34.30 17.64 -6.07
N ARG A 503 -35.10 18.42 -6.81
CA ARG A 503 -36.55 18.69 -6.61
C ARG A 503 -36.95 19.37 -5.29
N LEU A 504 -36.12 19.33 -4.25
CA LEU A 504 -36.40 19.92 -2.93
C LEU A 504 -35.22 20.80 -2.48
N PRO A 505 -35.45 22.05 -2.03
CA PRO A 505 -34.38 22.96 -1.62
C PRO A 505 -33.45 22.42 -0.52
N GLU A 506 -33.97 21.60 0.40
CA GLU A 506 -33.17 20.99 1.47
C GLU A 506 -32.20 19.92 0.94
N ARG A 507 -32.58 19.24 -0.16
CA ARG A 507 -31.70 18.28 -0.83
C ARG A 507 -30.63 19.00 -1.64
N GLU A 508 -30.99 20.10 -2.28
CA GLU A 508 -30.05 21.00 -2.95
C GLU A 508 -29.01 21.54 -1.97
N HIS A 509 -29.47 22.01 -0.81
CA HIS A 509 -28.56 22.52 0.23
C HIS A 509 -27.55 21.46 0.68
N ARG A 510 -28.03 20.22 0.87
CA ARG A 510 -27.17 19.10 1.26
C ARG A 510 -26.17 18.73 0.17
N LEU A 511 -26.60 18.71 -1.09
CA LEU A 511 -25.73 18.45 -2.23
C LEU A 511 -24.61 19.50 -2.31
N LEU A 512 -24.95 20.77 -2.19
CA LEU A 512 -23.96 21.86 -2.18
C LEU A 512 -22.98 21.74 -1.01
N LEU A 513 -23.44 21.33 0.16
CA LEU A 513 -22.57 21.07 1.32
C LEU A 513 -21.62 19.90 1.08
N GLU A 514 -22.10 18.83 0.47
CA GLU A 514 -21.26 17.68 0.11
C GLU A 514 -20.20 18.05 -0.93
N ILE A 515 -20.58 18.83 -1.95
CA ILE A 515 -19.65 19.38 -2.95
C ILE A 515 -18.61 20.29 -2.28
N ALA A 516 -19.02 21.20 -1.41
CA ALA A 516 -18.12 22.12 -0.72
C ALA A 516 -17.14 21.43 0.23
N ARG A 517 -17.45 20.22 0.72
CA ARG A 517 -16.57 19.41 1.57
C ARG A 517 -15.53 18.62 0.79
N ARG A 518 -15.71 18.47 -0.52
CA ARG A 518 -14.82 17.70 -1.38
C ARG A 518 -13.66 18.54 -1.86
N ALA A 519 -12.44 18.14 -1.50
CA ALA A 519 -11.21 18.82 -1.89
C ALA A 519 -10.90 18.77 -3.40
N ASP A 520 -11.60 17.91 -4.15
CA ASP A 520 -11.48 17.76 -5.61
C ASP A 520 -12.57 18.52 -6.38
N CYS A 521 -13.45 19.26 -5.69
CA CYS A 521 -14.54 20.02 -6.30
C CYS A 521 -14.37 21.53 -6.06
N ALA A 522 -14.87 22.34 -7.00
CA ALA A 522 -15.04 23.78 -6.78
C ALA A 522 -16.53 24.12 -6.82
N LEU A 523 -16.96 24.94 -5.85
CA LEU A 523 -18.32 25.47 -5.79
C LEU A 523 -18.29 27.01 -5.89
N ALA A 524 -18.95 27.54 -6.91
CA ALA A 524 -19.22 28.96 -7.03
C ALA A 524 -20.71 29.24 -6.82
N LEU A 525 -21.04 30.17 -5.92
CA LEU A 525 -22.42 30.53 -5.58
C LEU A 525 -22.70 31.98 -5.93
N ALA A 526 -23.90 32.22 -6.47
CA ALA A 526 -24.53 33.52 -6.55
C ALA A 526 -25.63 33.59 -5.47
N HIS A 527 -25.53 34.56 -4.56
CA HIS A 527 -26.50 34.73 -3.47
C HIS A 527 -26.91 36.20 -3.26
N THR A 528 -28.11 36.43 -2.75
CA THR A 528 -28.59 37.77 -2.38
C THR A 528 -27.87 38.26 -1.11
N PRO A 529 -27.87 39.57 -0.81
CA PRO A 529 -27.39 40.08 0.48
C PRO A 529 -28.12 39.49 1.69
N GLY A 530 -29.37 39.03 1.50
CA GLY A 530 -30.16 38.34 2.52
C GLY A 530 -29.80 36.87 2.75
N GLY A 531 -28.80 36.34 2.01
CA GLY A 531 -28.31 34.97 2.18
C GLY A 531 -29.06 33.90 1.38
N GLU A 532 -29.91 34.29 0.43
CA GLU A 532 -30.59 33.34 -0.46
C GLU A 532 -29.68 32.98 -1.65
N ILE A 533 -29.41 31.69 -1.89
CA ILE A 533 -28.66 31.21 -3.05
C ILE A 533 -29.60 31.21 -4.26
N VAL A 534 -29.20 31.91 -5.32
CA VAL A 534 -30.01 32.12 -6.52
C VAL A 534 -29.37 31.52 -7.77
N GLY A 535 -28.13 31.04 -7.68
CA GLY A 535 -27.48 30.24 -8.69
C GLY A 535 -26.18 29.61 -8.21
N GLU A 536 -25.75 28.57 -8.90
CA GLU A 536 -24.55 27.80 -8.61
C GLU A 536 -23.82 27.37 -9.88
N VAL A 537 -22.51 27.22 -9.77
CA VAL A 537 -21.67 26.49 -10.72
C VAL A 537 -20.79 25.52 -9.93
N THR A 538 -20.81 24.26 -10.34
CA THR A 538 -19.98 23.20 -9.75
C THR A 538 -18.98 22.71 -10.77
N LEU A 539 -17.72 22.60 -10.36
CA LEU A 539 -16.66 21.90 -11.06
C LEU A 539 -16.36 20.62 -10.30
N ALA A 540 -16.60 19.46 -10.90
CA ALA A 540 -16.35 18.15 -10.28
C ALA A 540 -15.53 17.28 -11.22
N PRO A 541 -14.69 16.35 -10.72
CA PRO A 541 -13.99 15.42 -11.60
C PRO A 541 -14.97 14.57 -12.39
N GLY A 542 -14.61 14.22 -13.62
CA GLY A 542 -15.40 13.30 -14.44
C GLY A 542 -15.69 11.99 -13.70
N ASP A 543 -16.89 11.44 -13.95
CA ASP A 543 -17.35 10.20 -13.35
C ASP A 543 -16.61 8.94 -13.89
N ALA A 544 -17.15 7.75 -13.60
CA ALA A 544 -16.55 6.47 -13.98
C ALA A 544 -16.26 6.32 -15.48
N TRP A 545 -17.01 6.99 -16.37
CA TRP A 545 -16.73 6.94 -17.82
C TRP A 545 -15.41 7.62 -18.18
N TRP A 546 -15.01 8.61 -17.37
CA TRP A 546 -13.79 9.40 -17.53
C TRP A 546 -12.65 8.90 -16.63
N GLU A 547 -12.80 7.75 -15.98
CA GLU A 547 -11.81 7.18 -15.06
C GLU A 547 -10.43 7.04 -15.72
N GLY A 548 -9.39 7.56 -15.08
CA GLY A 548 -8.02 7.60 -15.61
C GLY A 548 -7.67 8.84 -16.44
N LEU A 549 -8.58 9.82 -16.57
CA LEU A 549 -8.31 11.13 -17.18
C LEU A 549 -8.30 12.24 -16.12
N GLU A 550 -7.16 12.42 -15.46
CA GLU A 550 -7.00 13.24 -14.24
C GLU A 550 -7.21 14.76 -14.43
N GLN A 551 -7.24 15.26 -15.67
CA GLN A 551 -7.42 16.68 -16.03
C GLN A 551 -8.81 16.98 -16.61
N VAL A 552 -9.80 16.10 -16.39
CA VAL A 552 -11.15 16.21 -16.97
C VAL A 552 -12.18 16.54 -15.89
N TYR A 553 -12.86 17.68 -16.03
CA TYR A 553 -13.84 18.19 -15.08
C TYR A 553 -15.20 18.40 -15.71
N GLU A 554 -16.24 17.92 -15.05
CA GLU A 554 -17.62 18.25 -15.36
C GLU A 554 -17.98 19.62 -14.79
N VAL A 555 -18.69 20.41 -15.61
CA VAL A 555 -19.23 21.71 -15.23
C VAL A 555 -20.75 21.62 -15.21
N ALA A 556 -21.33 21.76 -14.02
CA ALA A 556 -22.76 21.88 -13.82
C ALA A 556 -23.12 23.34 -13.45
N ILE A 557 -24.30 23.79 -13.88
CA ILE A 557 -24.81 25.13 -13.58
C ILE A 557 -26.32 25.08 -13.35
N GLU A 558 -26.78 25.76 -12.29
CA GLU A 558 -28.20 26.02 -12.05
C GLU A 558 -28.44 27.48 -11.69
N VAL A 559 -29.59 28.01 -12.11
CA VAL A 559 -30.09 29.32 -11.67
C VAL A 559 -31.56 29.17 -11.29
N SER A 560 -31.90 29.70 -10.12
CA SER A 560 -33.25 29.70 -9.56
C SER A 560 -34.26 30.24 -10.57
N ARG A 561 -35.40 29.58 -10.73
CA ARG A 561 -36.47 29.95 -11.69
C ARG A 561 -36.79 31.44 -11.69
N ASP A 562 -36.95 32.02 -10.50
CA ASP A 562 -37.32 33.42 -10.32
C ASP A 562 -36.23 34.42 -10.70
N TRP A 563 -35.00 33.94 -10.85
CA TRP A 563 -33.82 34.75 -11.15
C TRP A 563 -33.28 34.56 -12.58
N ARG A 564 -33.94 33.71 -13.38
CA ARG A 564 -33.63 33.52 -14.80
C ARG A 564 -33.93 34.78 -15.62
N GLY A 565 -33.23 34.94 -16.74
CA GLY A 565 -33.34 36.14 -17.59
C GLY A 565 -32.59 37.37 -17.08
N LEU A 566 -32.06 37.35 -15.84
CA LEU A 566 -31.30 38.46 -15.25
C LEU A 566 -29.79 38.40 -15.53
N GLY A 567 -29.34 37.47 -16.36
CA GLY A 567 -27.93 37.33 -16.73
C GLY A 567 -27.05 36.62 -15.69
N ILE A 568 -27.62 36.05 -14.63
CA ILE A 568 -26.85 35.35 -13.58
C ILE A 568 -26.03 34.20 -14.15
N ALA A 569 -26.65 33.31 -14.94
CA ALA A 569 -25.97 32.12 -15.47
C ALA A 569 -24.68 32.47 -16.22
N ARG A 570 -24.74 33.45 -17.13
CA ARG A 570 -23.58 33.89 -17.93
C ARG A 570 -22.45 34.44 -17.07
N ASN A 571 -22.80 35.31 -16.11
CA ASN A 571 -21.78 35.96 -15.27
C ASN A 571 -21.19 34.98 -14.24
N LEU A 572 -22.01 34.11 -13.65
CA LEU A 572 -21.54 33.12 -12.69
C LEU A 572 -20.65 32.06 -13.35
N LEU A 573 -21.01 31.58 -14.55
CA LEU A 573 -20.19 30.66 -15.32
C LEU A 573 -18.83 31.28 -15.69
N ALA A 574 -18.84 32.54 -16.16
CA ALA A 574 -17.60 33.26 -16.46
C ALA A 574 -16.72 33.43 -15.21
N PHE A 575 -17.32 33.82 -14.08
CA PHE A 575 -16.62 34.00 -12.81
C PHE A 575 -16.00 32.70 -12.30
N ALA A 576 -16.76 31.60 -12.33
CA ALA A 576 -16.29 30.28 -11.89
C ALA A 576 -15.13 29.74 -12.75
N LEU A 577 -15.15 30.03 -14.05
CA LEU A 577 -14.12 29.58 -14.99
C LEU A 577 -12.97 30.58 -15.16
N ASP A 578 -12.96 31.70 -14.45
CA ASP A 578 -11.89 32.69 -14.54
C ASP A 578 -10.66 32.30 -13.71
N LEU A 579 -10.11 31.11 -13.94
CA LEU A 579 -8.98 30.54 -13.19
C LEU A 579 -7.77 30.36 -14.12
N GLU A 580 -6.56 30.62 -13.64
CA GLU A 580 -5.34 30.42 -14.45
C GLU A 580 -5.17 28.95 -14.89
N ALA A 581 -5.50 28.03 -13.99
CA ALA A 581 -5.50 26.58 -14.22
C ALA A 581 -6.51 26.12 -15.29
N ARG A 582 -7.46 26.99 -15.71
CA ARG A 582 -8.46 26.63 -16.73
C ARG A 582 -7.82 26.26 -18.07
N GLU A 583 -6.63 26.78 -18.33
CA GLU A 583 -5.92 26.53 -19.58
C GLU A 583 -5.19 25.19 -19.56
N ASP A 584 -5.02 24.56 -18.40
CA ASP A 584 -4.36 23.26 -18.23
C ASP A 584 -5.37 22.10 -18.17
N LEU A 585 -6.67 22.39 -18.23
CA LEU A 585 -7.76 21.41 -18.00
C LEU A 585 -8.65 21.20 -19.22
N ILE A 586 -9.35 20.06 -19.21
CA ILE A 586 -10.49 19.79 -20.08
C ILE A 586 -11.76 19.93 -19.23
N PHE A 587 -12.63 20.85 -19.62
CA PHE A 587 -13.96 20.95 -19.04
C PHE A 587 -14.98 20.36 -19.99
N PHE A 588 -15.90 19.56 -19.47
CA PHE A 588 -17.07 19.13 -20.22
C PHE A 588 -18.34 19.47 -19.45
N ALA A 589 -19.45 19.62 -20.16
CA ALA A 589 -20.77 19.80 -19.59
C ALA A 589 -21.76 18.93 -20.37
N VAL A 590 -22.60 18.21 -19.64
CA VAL A 590 -23.62 17.34 -20.21
C VAL A 590 -24.99 17.96 -20.02
N GLY A 591 -25.68 18.23 -21.13
CA GLY A 591 -27.07 18.68 -21.12
C GLY A 591 -27.99 17.51 -21.43
N LEU A 592 -28.67 16.97 -20.42
CA LEU A 592 -29.70 15.93 -20.59
C LEU A 592 -31.08 16.57 -20.57
N SER A 593 -31.86 16.36 -21.63
CA SER A 593 -33.14 17.03 -21.88
C SER A 593 -34.19 16.79 -20.79
N TRP A 594 -34.13 15.64 -20.10
CA TRP A 594 -35.01 15.32 -18.97
C TRP A 594 -34.65 16.02 -17.65
N HIS A 595 -33.53 16.73 -17.58
CA HIS A 595 -33.20 17.64 -16.46
C HIS A 595 -33.60 19.10 -16.74
N TRP A 596 -34.13 19.40 -17.93
CA TRP A 596 -34.42 20.77 -18.32
C TRP A 596 -35.81 21.20 -17.89
N ASP A 597 -35.88 22.40 -17.32
CA ASP A 597 -37.12 23.05 -16.95
C ASP A 597 -37.72 23.79 -18.16
N THR A 598 -38.29 23.03 -19.09
CA THR A 598 -38.94 23.56 -20.30
C THR A 598 -40.26 24.27 -20.01
N GLU A 599 -40.99 23.81 -18.99
CA GLU A 599 -42.24 24.41 -18.54
C GLU A 599 -42.01 25.81 -17.94
N GLY A 600 -41.07 25.94 -16.99
CA GLY A 600 -40.74 27.21 -16.35
C GLY A 600 -40.09 28.24 -17.27
N THR A 601 -39.59 27.82 -18.44
CA THR A 601 -38.98 28.72 -19.44
C THR A 601 -39.85 28.98 -20.66
N GLY A 602 -40.89 28.18 -20.90
CA GLY A 602 -41.70 28.23 -22.11
C GLY A 602 -40.93 27.88 -23.39
N LEU A 603 -39.72 27.32 -23.28
CA LEU A 603 -38.88 26.93 -24.41
C LEU A 603 -39.15 25.48 -24.79
N SER A 604 -39.29 25.20 -26.09
CA SER A 604 -39.16 23.83 -26.59
C SER A 604 -37.78 23.27 -26.27
N ILE A 605 -37.65 21.94 -26.11
CA ILE A 605 -36.38 21.25 -25.84
C ILE A 605 -35.24 21.71 -26.77
N TYR A 606 -35.48 21.84 -28.09
CA TYR A 606 -34.43 22.28 -29.03
C TYR A 606 -34.01 23.75 -28.85
N ARG A 607 -34.93 24.63 -28.48
CA ARG A 607 -34.60 26.02 -28.14
C ARG A 607 -33.84 26.13 -26.83
N TYR A 608 -34.14 25.25 -25.87
CA TYR A 608 -33.39 25.15 -24.61
C TYR A 608 -31.96 24.66 -24.87
N ARG A 609 -31.79 23.63 -25.71
CA ARG A 609 -30.49 23.15 -26.20
C ARG A 609 -29.66 24.29 -26.81
N GLU A 610 -30.23 25.04 -27.75
CA GLU A 610 -29.57 26.19 -28.39
C GLU A 610 -29.16 27.29 -27.39
N MET A 611 -29.98 27.52 -26.36
CA MET A 611 -29.64 28.45 -25.28
C MET A 611 -28.42 27.96 -24.49
N LEU A 612 -28.36 26.67 -24.13
CA LEU A 612 -27.22 26.09 -23.41
C LEU A 612 -25.92 26.18 -24.23
N ILE A 613 -25.99 25.83 -25.53
CA ILE A 613 -24.85 25.95 -26.45
C ILE A 613 -24.32 27.39 -26.49
N LYS A 614 -25.21 28.38 -26.59
CA LYS A 614 -24.81 29.81 -26.58
C LYS A 614 -24.23 30.25 -25.24
N LEU A 615 -24.79 29.79 -24.13
CA LEU A 615 -24.33 30.12 -22.77
C LEU A 615 -22.89 29.63 -22.56
N PHE A 616 -22.65 28.33 -22.74
CA PHE A 616 -21.34 27.71 -22.57
C PHE A 616 -20.36 28.14 -23.68
N GLY A 617 -20.84 28.35 -24.91
CA GLY A 617 -20.03 28.85 -26.02
C GLY A 617 -19.41 30.22 -25.75
N SER A 618 -20.06 31.07 -24.95
CA SER A 618 -19.48 32.35 -24.48
C SER A 618 -18.21 32.16 -23.64
N GLN A 619 -18.04 30.97 -23.03
CA GLN A 619 -16.85 30.56 -22.27
C GLN A 619 -15.99 29.56 -23.06
N GLY A 620 -16.09 29.55 -24.39
CA GLY A 620 -15.22 28.77 -25.28
C GLY A 620 -15.48 27.26 -25.31
N PHE A 621 -16.61 26.79 -24.79
CA PHE A 621 -17.06 25.42 -25.02
C PHE A 621 -17.54 25.25 -26.46
N LYS A 622 -17.36 24.05 -27.00
CA LYS A 622 -17.89 23.64 -28.30
C LYS A 622 -18.70 22.37 -28.16
N GLU A 623 -19.69 22.21 -29.01
CA GLU A 623 -20.43 20.96 -29.09
C GLU A 623 -19.58 19.87 -29.74
N TYR A 624 -19.66 18.66 -29.17
CA TYR A 624 -19.05 17.46 -29.75
C TYR A 624 -20.08 16.32 -29.87
N PRO A 625 -20.06 15.57 -30.98
CA PRO A 625 -20.79 14.31 -31.06
C PRO A 625 -20.16 13.29 -30.10
N THR A 626 -20.99 12.43 -29.53
CA THR A 626 -20.54 11.41 -28.58
C THR A 626 -21.37 10.14 -28.68
N ASN A 627 -20.77 9.00 -28.34
CA ASN A 627 -21.43 7.72 -28.16
C ASN A 627 -21.77 7.41 -26.68
N GLU A 628 -21.54 8.37 -25.78
CA GLU A 628 -21.91 8.21 -24.37
C GLU A 628 -23.41 7.86 -24.28
N PRO A 629 -23.77 6.75 -23.61
CA PRO A 629 -25.11 6.20 -23.68
C PRO A 629 -26.22 7.19 -23.33
N ASN A 630 -26.03 8.03 -22.29
CA ASN A 630 -27.07 8.97 -21.87
C ASN A 630 -27.27 10.10 -22.87
N ILE A 631 -26.19 10.62 -23.46
CA ILE A 631 -26.28 11.69 -24.45
C ILE A 631 -26.86 11.16 -25.76
N ALA A 632 -26.47 9.95 -26.18
CA ALA A 632 -26.96 9.34 -27.41
C ALA A 632 -28.46 8.96 -27.36
N MET A 633 -29.06 8.83 -26.18
CA MET A 633 -30.47 8.44 -26.01
C MET A 633 -31.48 9.45 -26.58
N ASP A 634 -31.14 10.74 -26.66
CA ASP A 634 -32.06 11.76 -27.16
C ASP A 634 -31.31 12.80 -28.00
N PRO A 635 -31.73 13.12 -29.24
CA PRO A 635 -31.08 14.10 -30.10
C PRO A 635 -31.09 15.54 -29.54
N ALA A 636 -31.93 15.83 -28.53
CA ALA A 636 -31.88 17.09 -27.81
C ALA A 636 -30.73 17.15 -26.80
N ASN A 637 -30.17 16.02 -26.35
CA ASN A 637 -29.05 16.02 -25.42
C ASN A 637 -27.78 16.58 -26.09
N VAL A 638 -26.86 17.09 -25.27
CA VAL A 638 -25.66 17.76 -25.78
C VAL A 638 -24.44 17.49 -24.89
N LEU A 639 -23.30 17.24 -25.54
CA LEU A 639 -21.98 17.28 -24.91
C LEU A 639 -21.28 18.58 -25.32
N LEU A 640 -20.90 19.39 -24.34
CA LEU A 640 -20.13 20.61 -24.55
C LEU A 640 -18.75 20.42 -23.95
N VAL A 641 -17.69 20.74 -24.68
CA VAL A 641 -16.31 20.57 -24.21
C VAL A 641 -15.51 21.85 -24.46
N ARG A 642 -14.74 22.27 -23.46
CA ARG A 642 -13.66 23.25 -23.57
C ARG A 642 -12.34 22.54 -23.27
N VAL A 643 -11.40 22.64 -24.19
CA VAL A 643 -10.02 22.18 -23.99
C VAL A 643 -9.14 23.40 -23.74
N GLY A 644 -8.46 23.43 -22.60
CA GLY A 644 -7.50 24.48 -22.29
C GLY A 644 -6.30 24.48 -23.24
N SER A 645 -5.74 25.67 -23.48
CA SER A 645 -4.63 25.84 -24.44
C SER A 645 -3.32 25.12 -24.06
N ARG A 646 -3.16 24.76 -22.79
CA ARG A 646 -2.01 24.06 -22.20
C ARG A 646 -2.35 22.65 -21.71
N ALA A 647 -3.57 22.16 -21.96
CA ALA A 647 -3.99 20.82 -21.55
C ALA A 647 -3.06 19.74 -22.15
N ASP A 648 -2.77 18.70 -21.36
CA ASP A 648 -1.89 17.61 -21.77
C ASP A 648 -2.44 16.91 -23.02
N GLN A 649 -1.69 16.96 -24.12
CA GLN A 649 -2.11 16.42 -25.42
C GLN A 649 -2.41 14.92 -25.40
N ARG A 650 -1.79 14.15 -24.50
CA ARG A 650 -2.09 12.74 -24.30
C ARG A 650 -3.48 12.57 -23.69
N ILE A 651 -3.81 13.37 -22.68
CA ILE A 651 -5.13 13.35 -22.03
C ILE A 651 -6.20 13.86 -23.00
N VAL A 652 -5.93 14.93 -23.75
CA VAL A 652 -6.81 15.42 -24.82
C VAL A 652 -7.09 14.32 -25.84
N SER A 653 -6.06 13.59 -26.27
CA SER A 653 -6.21 12.49 -27.23
C SER A 653 -7.04 11.33 -26.64
N GLN A 654 -6.81 10.95 -25.38
CA GLN A 654 -7.58 9.90 -24.71
C GLN A 654 -9.04 10.31 -24.46
N PHE A 655 -9.26 11.56 -24.06
CA PHE A 655 -10.58 12.15 -23.87
C PHE A 655 -11.37 12.08 -25.19
N PHE A 656 -10.82 12.58 -26.29
CA PHE A 656 -11.50 12.51 -27.58
C PHE A 656 -11.62 11.09 -28.12
N SER A 657 -10.66 10.19 -27.84
CA SER A 657 -10.79 8.77 -28.16
C SER A 657 -11.99 8.14 -27.48
N ARG A 658 -12.30 8.53 -26.23
CA ARG A 658 -13.50 8.06 -25.51
C ARG A 658 -14.78 8.71 -26.05
N VAL A 659 -14.77 10.03 -26.23
CA VAL A 659 -15.90 10.79 -26.81
C VAL A 659 -16.28 10.26 -28.20
N LEU A 660 -15.28 9.91 -29.02
CA LEU A 660 -15.46 9.49 -30.42
C LEU A 660 -15.31 7.97 -30.62
N SER A 661 -15.20 7.18 -29.55
CA SER A 661 -15.08 5.73 -29.65
C SER A 661 -16.27 5.18 -30.42
N SER A 662 -16.02 4.42 -31.48
CA SER A 662 -17.08 4.05 -32.42
C SER A 662 -16.90 2.62 -32.92
N PRO A 663 -17.95 1.78 -32.85
CA PRO A 663 -18.13 0.65 -33.77
C PRO A 663 -18.69 1.09 -35.13
N GLN A 664 -19.19 2.32 -35.27
CA GLN A 664 -19.86 2.82 -36.48
C GLN A 664 -19.73 4.35 -36.65
N LEU A 665 -18.70 4.80 -37.38
CA LEU A 665 -18.74 6.08 -38.09
C LEU A 665 -18.18 5.84 -39.49
N PRO A 666 -18.89 6.25 -40.56
CA PRO A 666 -18.37 6.19 -41.91
C PRO A 666 -17.20 7.16 -42.02
N ARG A 667 -16.09 6.70 -42.61
CA ARG A 667 -15.02 7.59 -43.05
C ARG A 667 -15.59 8.55 -44.11
N PHE A 668 -15.45 9.85 -43.89
CA PHE A 668 -15.56 10.87 -44.93
C PHE A 668 -14.19 11.50 -45.16
#